data_AF-A0A2E7CGX0-F1
#
_entry.id   AF-A0A2E7CGX0-F1
#
_cell.length_a   1.000
_cell.length_b   1.000
_cell.length_c   1.000
_cell.angle_alpha   90.00
_cell.angle_beta   90.00
_cell.angle_gamma   90.00
#
_symmetry.space_group_name_H-M   'P 1'
#
loop_
_entity.id
_entity.type
_entity.pdbx_description
1 polymer ?
#
loop_
_entity_poly.entity_id
_entity_poly.type
_entity_poly.pdbx_seq_one_letter_code
_entity_poly.pdbx_strand_id
1 'polypeptide(L)'
;MPRFCARFALWFAFALLVCAPTSLHISSLLIGSEEIDVWNHAWGYWYVADALSKGYFPLKTLLVGAPEGGTLYYIDSLGAFVASPITLLFGPAVAYNLTLLTRIALSALAAQYLCEELSKPGIHSWIAGVAYASTPFLLCELANGISEVCATQWIAWTMWALARVLKRGTLKDWMILGVLQGITTTATFYYGLTSALLIVPAVVFSLIKRFIKGAQFSRQFLIAPLSALVGLAVLLPHGWAFWESIHSDDRLVLRDTTLNDQLLRHNAVDPAIFITPGHYQSVDLLEQYGEPFIHTAYLRWSVILLVLLTITRGHRGWFFLGVLSLTFGMGSYLWVDGGWFLINDQMLSLPFDWLRQVLPQIAITHPLRLSIAAQAIFAALSGVGILHIKRLLNPSFQIHTVWIFTILIAAEGLFGSSAKWPLPAASAEIPKLYEQSDTRAVLDLPAEVGTTMKTSRYFWMQTKHQSPIPYTPDVRVGSARDFLLFKNFIGGDGISEDPRELSSKLQKHLKRSYGLIVLHGELDSEMAKRYEEIFTPLLGPPVKEDLLSYWVLPKWDRQQKNQLVSQKDLSPCEDVPRNLSKMGQISSEASKPLFNELLSCSSQTAKACMMQGLKEDTSTAEALLCAKVLRKEPQSNDIEVLIHLLRRNEQVVRMEVIQAIKKRQLSPDHRQRLERFYREERIPDLKRQLQGFIPPSAPK
;
A
#
# COMPACT_ATOMS: atom_id res chain seq x y z
N MET A 1 29.19 -1.38 -24.54
CA MET A 1 29.13 -2.03 -23.22
C MET A 1 30.06 -1.38 -22.19
N PRO A 2 31.38 -1.17 -22.44
CA PRO A 2 32.32 -0.70 -21.39
C PRO A 2 31.95 0.63 -20.72
N ARG A 3 31.46 1.61 -21.51
CA ARG A 3 31.04 2.92 -20.97
C ARG A 3 29.84 2.85 -20.03
N PHE A 4 28.91 1.93 -20.27
CA PHE A 4 27.73 1.76 -19.41
C PHE A 4 28.17 1.19 -18.05
N CYS A 5 28.97 0.12 -18.06
CA CYS A 5 29.48 -0.51 -16.85
C CYS A 5 30.31 0.46 -16.00
N ALA A 6 31.20 1.24 -16.62
CA ALA A 6 32.00 2.24 -15.91
C ALA A 6 31.12 3.32 -15.26
N ARG A 7 30.12 3.85 -15.98
CA ARG A 7 29.18 4.83 -15.42
C ARG A 7 28.33 4.23 -14.30
N PHE A 8 27.82 3.01 -14.47
CA PHE A 8 27.07 2.32 -13.45
C PHE A 8 27.90 2.11 -12.18
N ALA A 9 29.15 1.65 -12.30
CA ALA A 9 30.04 1.49 -11.15
C ALA A 9 30.28 2.80 -10.39
N LEU A 10 30.47 3.91 -11.10
CA LEU A 10 30.60 5.24 -10.48
C LEU A 10 29.32 5.66 -9.75
N TRP A 11 28.14 5.45 -10.35
CA TRP A 11 26.87 5.77 -9.71
C TRP A 11 26.53 4.84 -8.55
N PHE A 12 26.96 3.58 -8.63
CA PHE A 12 26.84 2.63 -7.54
C PHE A 12 27.73 3.05 -6.36
N ALA A 13 28.96 3.51 -6.62
CA ALA A 13 29.81 4.10 -5.58
C ALA A 13 29.18 5.35 -4.96
N PHE A 14 28.54 6.22 -5.74
CA PHE A 14 27.77 7.35 -5.22
C PHE A 14 26.60 6.89 -4.34
N ALA A 15 25.85 5.87 -4.75
CA ALA A 15 24.76 5.29 -3.95
C ALA A 15 25.27 4.73 -2.61
N LEU A 16 26.43 4.05 -2.60
CA LEU A 16 27.05 3.58 -1.36
C LEU A 16 27.35 4.74 -0.40
N LEU A 17 27.82 5.89 -0.91
CA LEU A 17 28.07 7.08 -0.09
C LEU A 17 26.79 7.71 0.45
N VAL A 18 25.76 7.85 -0.40
CA VAL A 18 24.46 8.42 -0.02
C VAL A 18 23.80 7.58 1.08
N CYS A 19 23.95 6.25 1.04
CA CYS A 19 23.36 5.33 2.00
C CYS A 19 24.34 4.87 3.10
N ALA A 20 25.48 5.54 3.28
CA ALA A 20 26.36 5.27 4.41
C ALA A 20 25.69 5.76 5.72
N PRO A 21 25.86 5.04 6.86
CA PRO A 21 26.71 3.87 7.04
C PRO A 21 26.06 2.52 6.66
N THR A 22 24.77 2.47 6.35
CA THR A 22 24.04 1.21 6.06
C THR A 22 24.66 0.41 4.92
N SER A 23 25.18 1.09 3.89
CA SER A 23 25.90 0.45 2.78
C SER A 23 27.15 -0.33 3.20
N LEU A 24 27.76 0.01 4.34
CA LEU A 24 28.92 -0.67 4.92
C LEU A 24 28.51 -1.87 5.81
N HIS A 25 27.26 -1.90 6.23
CA HIS A 25 26.67 -2.89 7.15
C HIS A 25 25.45 -3.56 6.51
N ILE A 26 25.57 -3.90 5.22
CA ILE A 26 24.44 -4.27 4.36
C ILE A 26 23.64 -5.50 4.82
N SER A 27 24.22 -6.36 5.65
CA SER A 27 23.56 -7.54 6.21
C SER A 27 22.97 -7.33 7.61
N SER A 28 23.44 -6.32 8.35
CA SER A 28 23.05 -6.07 9.75
C SER A 28 22.20 -4.82 9.94
N LEU A 29 22.17 -3.93 8.95
CA LEU A 29 21.32 -2.74 8.94
C LEU A 29 20.44 -2.74 7.69
N LEU A 30 19.21 -2.25 7.80
CA LEU A 30 18.27 -2.02 6.70
C LEU A 30 18.18 -0.51 6.44
N ILE A 31 18.19 -0.08 5.17
CA ILE A 31 17.97 1.33 4.82
C ILE A 31 16.51 1.68 5.12
N GLY A 32 16.26 2.61 6.04
CA GLY A 32 14.91 3.04 6.43
C GLY A 32 14.72 3.05 7.94
N SER A 33 13.73 3.83 8.38
CA SER A 33 13.37 4.01 9.79
C SER A 33 12.62 2.80 10.32
N GLU A 34 13.00 2.35 11.52
CA GLU A 34 12.28 1.31 12.27
C GLU A 34 10.86 1.72 12.70
N GLU A 35 10.53 3.01 12.62
CA GLU A 35 9.24 3.55 13.05
C GLU A 35 8.17 3.57 11.94
N ILE A 36 8.55 3.20 10.71
CA ILE A 36 7.73 3.33 9.49
C ILE A 36 7.70 1.97 8.76
N ASP A 37 7.97 1.94 7.45
CA ASP A 37 7.58 0.84 6.57
C ASP A 37 8.71 -0.17 6.29
N VAL A 38 9.92 0.10 6.78
CA VAL A 38 11.13 -0.68 6.46
C VAL A 38 10.94 -2.19 6.67
N TRP A 39 10.22 -2.59 7.71
CA TRP A 39 10.07 -3.99 8.10
C TRP A 39 9.24 -4.79 7.12
N ASN A 40 8.08 -4.25 6.72
CA ASN A 40 7.18 -4.90 5.76
C ASN A 40 7.87 -5.02 4.39
N HIS A 41 8.60 -3.98 4.01
CA HIS A 41 9.36 -3.97 2.77
C HIS A 41 10.52 -4.96 2.79
N ALA A 42 11.37 -4.97 3.82
CA ALA A 42 12.48 -5.91 3.91
C ALA A 42 12.00 -7.37 4.00
N TRP A 43 10.94 -7.65 4.76
CA TRP A 43 10.34 -8.98 4.86
C TRP A 43 9.84 -9.50 3.51
N GLY A 44 9.22 -8.65 2.68
CA GLY A 44 8.69 -9.09 1.39
C GLY A 44 9.72 -9.69 0.44
N TYR A 45 11.00 -9.28 0.56
CA TYR A 45 12.09 -9.89 -0.20
C TYR A 45 12.33 -11.34 0.21
N TRP A 46 12.22 -11.65 1.51
CA TRP A 46 12.24 -13.03 2.01
C TRP A 46 11.01 -13.80 1.55
N TYR A 47 9.81 -13.25 1.75
CA TYR A 47 8.55 -13.92 1.42
C TYR A 47 8.49 -14.34 -0.05
N VAL A 48 8.83 -13.43 -0.97
CA VAL A 48 8.84 -13.73 -2.41
C VAL A 48 9.89 -14.79 -2.75
N ALA A 49 11.09 -14.69 -2.21
CA ALA A 49 12.14 -15.66 -2.47
C ALA A 49 11.79 -17.05 -1.91
N ASP A 50 11.23 -17.11 -0.71
CA ASP A 50 10.75 -18.34 -0.06
C ASP A 50 9.65 -19.00 -0.89
N ALA A 51 8.63 -18.26 -1.31
CA ALA A 51 7.55 -18.75 -2.15
C ALA A 51 8.05 -19.34 -3.48
N LEU A 52 8.93 -18.60 -4.18
CA LEU A 52 9.53 -19.05 -5.43
C LEU A 52 10.39 -20.31 -5.23
N SER A 53 11.16 -20.40 -4.13
CA SER A 53 11.98 -21.57 -3.82
C SER A 53 11.14 -22.83 -3.54
N LYS A 54 9.90 -22.64 -3.07
CA LYS A 54 8.90 -23.68 -2.86
C LYS A 54 8.04 -23.96 -4.09
N GLY A 55 8.30 -23.29 -5.22
CA GLY A 55 7.68 -23.55 -6.51
C GLY A 55 6.30 -22.93 -6.71
N TYR A 56 5.91 -21.91 -5.92
CA TYR A 56 4.64 -21.23 -6.09
C TYR A 56 4.80 -19.71 -6.26
N PHE A 57 3.81 -19.09 -6.91
CA PHE A 57 3.76 -17.64 -7.09
C PHE A 57 3.28 -16.96 -5.79
N PRO A 58 3.91 -15.88 -5.31
CA PRO A 58 3.71 -15.31 -3.97
C PRO A 58 2.41 -14.48 -3.85
N LEU A 59 1.27 -15.09 -4.18
CA LEU A 59 -0.05 -14.45 -4.12
C LEU A 59 -0.92 -14.97 -2.97
N LYS A 60 -0.73 -16.22 -2.54
CA LYS A 60 -1.44 -16.80 -1.38
C LYS A 60 -0.44 -17.24 -0.33
N THR A 61 -0.76 -16.98 0.93
CA THR A 61 0.12 -17.34 2.05
C THR A 61 -0.67 -17.74 3.29
N LEU A 62 -0.14 -18.72 4.01
CA LEU A 62 -0.59 -19.08 5.37
C LEU A 62 0.28 -18.45 6.45
N LEU A 63 1.33 -17.71 6.06
CA LEU A 63 2.27 -17.11 7.01
C LEU A 63 1.71 -15.83 7.65
N VAL A 64 0.73 -15.20 7.04
CA VAL A 64 0.23 -13.88 7.44
C VAL A 64 -1.27 -13.97 7.62
N GLY A 65 -1.83 -13.32 8.64
CA GLY A 65 -3.26 -13.43 8.95
C GLY A 65 -3.65 -14.82 9.45
N ALA A 66 -2.80 -15.44 10.28
CA ALA A 66 -3.13 -16.69 10.95
C ALA A 66 -4.44 -16.59 11.75
N PRO A 67 -5.21 -17.69 11.90
CA PRO A 67 -4.89 -19.05 11.43
C PRO A 67 -5.27 -19.36 9.98
N GLU A 68 -6.09 -18.54 9.32
CA GLU A 68 -6.61 -18.84 7.98
C GLU A 68 -5.64 -18.51 6.85
N GLY A 69 -4.78 -17.50 7.02
CA GLY A 69 -3.99 -16.99 5.92
C GLY A 69 -4.82 -16.11 4.98
N GLY A 70 -4.32 -15.90 3.77
CA GLY A 70 -5.09 -15.25 2.73
C GLY A 70 -4.29 -14.88 1.50
N THR A 71 -4.91 -14.04 0.67
CA THR A 71 -4.32 -13.53 -0.56
C THR A 71 -3.57 -12.22 -0.27
N LEU A 72 -2.30 -12.16 -0.67
CA LEU A 72 -1.42 -11.03 -0.47
C LEU A 72 -0.61 -10.76 -1.74
N TYR A 73 -0.76 -9.56 -2.29
CA TYR A 73 0.17 -9.02 -3.28
C TYR A 73 1.21 -8.16 -2.57
N TYR A 74 2.47 -8.59 -2.57
CA TYR A 74 3.55 -7.79 -2.03
C TYR A 74 3.82 -6.59 -2.95
N ILE A 75 3.84 -5.37 -2.38
CA ILE A 75 3.79 -4.15 -3.18
C ILE A 75 5.06 -3.93 -4.04
N ASP A 76 6.22 -4.40 -3.59
CA ASP A 76 7.48 -4.38 -4.37
C ASP A 76 7.79 -5.74 -5.00
N SER A 77 6.76 -6.44 -5.51
CA SER A 77 6.89 -7.77 -6.11
C SER A 77 7.97 -7.84 -7.19
N LEU A 78 8.08 -6.82 -8.05
CA LEU A 78 9.08 -6.80 -9.11
C LEU A 78 10.51 -6.72 -8.54
N GLY A 79 10.74 -5.86 -7.52
CA GLY A 79 12.03 -5.74 -6.87
C GLY A 79 12.45 -7.04 -6.18
N ALA A 80 11.55 -7.59 -5.35
CA ALA A 80 11.80 -8.83 -4.64
C ALA A 80 11.95 -10.05 -5.57
N PHE A 81 11.20 -10.11 -6.68
CA PHE A 81 11.35 -11.17 -7.68
C PHE A 81 12.74 -11.15 -8.31
N VAL A 82 13.19 -9.98 -8.79
CA VAL A 82 14.54 -9.82 -9.38
C VAL A 82 15.64 -10.08 -8.35
N ALA A 83 15.41 -9.71 -7.10
CA ALA A 83 16.37 -9.90 -6.02
C ALA A 83 16.34 -11.30 -5.41
N SER A 84 15.38 -12.16 -5.76
CA SER A 84 15.24 -13.50 -5.16
C SER A 84 16.50 -14.36 -5.18
N PRO A 85 17.36 -14.38 -6.23
CA PRO A 85 18.61 -15.14 -6.18
C PRO A 85 19.58 -14.59 -5.13
N ILE A 86 19.61 -13.27 -4.94
CA ILE A 86 20.45 -12.62 -3.92
C ILE A 86 19.88 -12.93 -2.53
N THR A 87 18.55 -12.90 -2.37
CA THR A 87 17.90 -13.26 -1.11
C THR A 87 18.25 -14.69 -0.69
N LEU A 88 18.22 -15.64 -1.63
CA LEU A 88 18.53 -17.05 -1.34
C LEU A 88 20.01 -17.28 -1.01
N LEU A 89 20.92 -16.50 -1.62
CA LEU A 89 22.37 -16.67 -1.43
C LEU A 89 22.93 -15.90 -0.22
N PHE A 90 22.42 -14.70 0.04
CA PHE A 90 23.00 -13.75 1.00
C PHE A 90 22.00 -13.25 2.06
N GLY A 91 20.75 -13.69 1.99
CA GLY A 91 19.68 -13.28 2.90
C GLY A 91 18.92 -12.03 2.45
N PRO A 92 17.74 -11.80 3.04
CA PRO A 92 16.82 -10.73 2.63
C PRO A 92 17.36 -9.32 2.89
N ALA A 93 18.16 -9.10 3.95
CA ALA A 93 18.73 -7.78 4.25
C ALA A 93 19.66 -7.30 3.13
N VAL A 94 20.54 -8.20 2.67
CA VAL A 94 21.48 -7.90 1.57
C VAL A 94 20.71 -7.63 0.28
N ALA A 95 19.70 -8.45 -0.03
CA ALA A 95 18.88 -8.29 -1.23
C ALA A 95 18.10 -6.97 -1.25
N TYR A 96 17.45 -6.62 -0.13
CA TYR A 96 16.72 -5.38 0.06
C TYR A 96 17.63 -4.16 -0.18
N ASN A 97 18.74 -4.07 0.57
CA ASN A 97 19.65 -2.93 0.47
C ASN A 97 20.34 -2.85 -0.90
N LEU A 98 20.78 -3.97 -1.46
CA LEU A 98 21.43 -3.99 -2.78
C LEU A 98 20.46 -3.55 -3.88
N THR A 99 19.17 -3.87 -3.73
CA THR A 99 18.12 -3.39 -4.64
C THR A 99 17.99 -1.88 -4.57
N LEU A 100 17.90 -1.29 -3.37
CA LEU A 100 17.83 0.16 -3.19
C LEU A 100 19.07 0.89 -3.73
N LEU A 101 20.28 0.39 -3.43
CA LEU A 101 21.53 0.93 -3.96
C LEU A 101 21.58 0.89 -5.49
N THR A 102 21.13 -0.21 -6.08
CA THR A 102 21.04 -0.38 -7.54
C THR A 102 20.02 0.58 -8.14
N ARG A 103 18.87 0.80 -7.49
CA ARG A 103 17.84 1.76 -7.92
C ARG A 103 18.36 3.19 -7.95
N ILE A 104 19.09 3.62 -6.92
CA ILE A 104 19.75 4.94 -6.89
C ILE A 104 20.73 5.06 -8.05
N ALA A 105 21.60 4.05 -8.25
CA ALA A 105 22.60 4.07 -9.31
C ALA A 105 21.98 4.11 -10.72
N LEU A 106 20.93 3.30 -10.95
CA LEU A 106 20.21 3.28 -12.22
C LEU A 106 19.39 4.55 -12.43
N SER A 107 18.88 5.18 -11.38
CA SER A 107 18.20 6.47 -11.45
C SER A 107 19.17 7.56 -11.92
N ALA A 108 20.34 7.64 -11.30
CA ALA A 108 21.40 8.56 -11.69
C ALA A 108 21.80 8.37 -13.17
N LEU A 109 21.99 7.11 -13.57
CA LEU A 109 22.36 6.74 -14.91
C LEU A 109 21.26 7.11 -15.92
N ALA A 110 19.99 6.81 -15.62
CA ALA A 110 18.85 7.15 -16.46
C ALA A 110 18.72 8.67 -16.67
N ALA A 111 18.86 9.46 -15.61
CA ALA A 111 18.84 10.93 -15.70
C ALA A 111 20.02 11.47 -16.52
N GLN A 112 21.20 10.87 -16.37
CA GLN A 112 22.36 11.17 -17.22
C GLN A 112 22.06 10.90 -18.71
N TYR A 113 21.52 9.73 -19.04
CA TYR A 113 21.14 9.39 -20.42
C TYR A 113 20.03 10.27 -20.96
N LEU A 114 19.02 10.62 -20.15
CA LEU A 114 17.99 11.58 -20.51
C LEU A 114 18.61 12.94 -20.87
N CYS A 115 19.51 13.46 -20.03
CA CYS A 115 20.24 14.70 -20.31
C CYS A 115 21.02 14.64 -21.63
N GLU A 116 21.71 13.53 -21.90
CA GLU A 116 22.46 13.34 -23.15
C GLU A 116 21.55 13.24 -24.37
N GLU A 117 20.37 12.64 -24.25
CA GLU A 117 19.39 12.56 -25.35
C GLU A 117 18.78 13.93 -25.67
N LEU A 118 18.50 14.73 -24.63
CA LEU A 118 18.04 16.12 -24.75
C LEU A 118 19.12 17.07 -25.27
N SER A 119 20.40 16.72 -25.11
CA SER A 119 21.53 17.56 -25.53
C SER A 119 22.55 16.77 -26.36
N LYS A 120 23.76 16.62 -25.85
CA LYS A 120 24.85 15.82 -26.41
C LYS A 120 25.59 15.08 -25.27
N PRO A 121 26.28 13.96 -25.57
CA PRO A 121 27.15 13.31 -24.59
C PRO A 121 28.21 14.27 -24.05
N GLY A 122 28.46 14.23 -22.74
CA GLY A 122 29.50 15.05 -22.09
C GLY A 122 29.39 15.10 -20.57
N ILE A 123 30.43 15.61 -19.91
CA ILE A 123 30.52 15.64 -18.44
C ILE A 123 29.40 16.46 -17.76
N HIS A 124 28.73 17.37 -18.48
CA HIS A 124 27.58 18.11 -17.94
C HIS A 124 26.39 17.19 -17.62
N SER A 125 26.30 16.02 -18.24
CA SER A 125 25.25 15.04 -17.94
C SER A 125 25.41 14.40 -16.56
N TRP A 126 26.62 14.46 -15.97
CA TRP A 126 26.86 14.05 -14.58
C TRP A 126 25.99 14.82 -13.59
N ILE A 127 25.74 16.11 -13.85
CA ILE A 127 24.89 16.96 -13.00
C ILE A 127 23.47 16.41 -12.92
N ALA A 128 22.93 15.90 -14.04
CA ALA A 128 21.61 15.28 -14.03
C ALA A 128 21.56 14.02 -13.17
N GLY A 129 22.62 13.20 -13.20
CA GLY A 129 22.71 12.01 -12.37
C GLY A 129 22.80 12.34 -10.88
N VAL A 130 23.68 13.27 -10.48
CA VAL A 130 23.78 13.74 -9.09
C VAL A 130 22.45 14.34 -8.64
N ALA A 131 21.87 15.23 -9.44
CA ALA A 131 20.58 15.84 -9.12
C ALA A 131 19.51 14.78 -8.88
N TYR A 132 19.37 13.78 -9.75
CA TYR A 132 18.30 12.82 -9.58
C TYR A 132 18.55 11.81 -8.45
N ALA A 133 19.78 11.33 -8.28
CA ALA A 133 20.13 10.38 -7.22
C ALA A 133 20.09 10.96 -5.80
N SER A 134 20.24 12.29 -5.67
CA SER A 134 20.15 13.03 -4.41
C SER A 134 18.85 13.85 -4.31
N THR A 135 17.80 13.48 -5.06
CA THR A 135 16.54 14.24 -4.98
C THR A 135 15.91 14.07 -3.60
N PRO A 136 15.52 15.17 -2.92
CA PRO A 136 14.90 15.12 -1.59
C PRO A 136 13.73 14.14 -1.48
N PHE A 137 12.92 14.02 -2.54
CA PHE A 137 11.85 13.03 -2.65
C PHE A 137 12.37 11.60 -2.43
N LEU A 138 13.37 11.17 -3.18
CA LEU A 138 13.93 9.81 -3.10
C LEU A 138 14.57 9.56 -1.73
N LEU A 139 15.24 10.56 -1.16
CA LEU A 139 15.85 10.45 0.16
C LEU A 139 14.81 10.26 1.27
N CYS A 140 13.65 10.92 1.18
CA CYS A 140 12.54 10.69 2.11
C CYS A 140 11.97 9.28 2.00
N GLU A 141 11.73 8.79 0.78
CA GLU A 141 11.20 7.44 0.59
C GLU A 141 12.20 6.35 1.04
N LEU A 142 13.50 6.59 0.85
CA LEU A 142 14.57 5.74 1.41
C LEU A 142 14.59 5.80 2.94
N ALA A 143 14.44 6.99 3.53
CA ALA A 143 14.36 7.16 4.98
C ALA A 143 13.12 6.47 5.57
N ASN A 144 12.00 6.42 4.84
CA ASN A 144 10.80 5.70 5.26
C ASN A 144 10.94 4.17 5.08
N GLY A 145 11.88 3.71 4.25
CA GLY A 145 12.08 2.29 3.93
C GLY A 145 11.13 1.73 2.88
N ILE A 146 10.48 2.59 2.09
CA ILE A 146 9.40 2.24 1.15
C ILE A 146 10.00 1.89 -0.22
N SER A 147 10.27 0.61 -0.42
CA SER A 147 11.16 0.17 -1.50
C SER A 147 10.56 0.36 -2.89
N GLU A 148 9.28 0.06 -3.12
CA GLU A 148 8.60 0.23 -4.41
C GLU A 148 8.59 1.68 -4.88
N VAL A 149 8.44 2.64 -3.96
CA VAL A 149 8.49 4.07 -4.31
C VAL A 149 9.92 4.47 -4.67
N CYS A 150 10.94 3.86 -4.06
CA CYS A 150 12.33 4.06 -4.45
C CYS A 150 12.67 3.55 -5.86
N ALA A 151 11.75 2.89 -6.59
CA ALA A 151 11.95 2.42 -7.96
C ALA A 151 11.92 3.55 -9.03
N THR A 152 12.50 4.71 -8.71
CA THR A 152 12.49 5.94 -9.53
C THR A 152 13.23 5.81 -10.86
N GLN A 153 14.12 4.82 -10.99
CA GLN A 153 14.91 4.62 -12.22
C GLN A 153 14.02 4.37 -13.43
N TRP A 154 12.89 3.70 -13.26
CA TRP A 154 12.02 3.32 -14.37
C TRP A 154 11.36 4.54 -15.00
N ILE A 155 10.92 5.51 -14.20
CA ILE A 155 10.31 6.73 -14.77
C ILE A 155 11.33 7.58 -15.52
N ALA A 156 12.58 7.68 -15.05
CA ALA A 156 13.64 8.39 -15.75
C ALA A 156 14.03 7.69 -17.07
N TRP A 157 14.10 6.35 -17.08
CA TRP A 157 14.31 5.58 -18.31
C TRP A 157 13.16 5.73 -19.30
N THR A 158 11.92 5.78 -18.81
CA THR A 158 10.73 6.03 -19.63
C THR A 158 10.76 7.44 -20.25
N MET A 159 11.15 8.46 -19.50
CA MET A 159 11.35 9.81 -20.04
C MET A 159 12.49 9.86 -21.07
N TRP A 160 13.58 9.11 -20.85
CA TRP A 160 14.65 8.95 -21.85
C TRP A 160 14.14 8.31 -23.14
N ALA A 161 13.34 7.24 -23.04
CA ALA A 161 12.74 6.59 -24.20
C ALA A 161 11.77 7.51 -24.94
N LEU A 162 10.97 8.30 -24.21
CA LEU A 162 10.12 9.33 -24.80
C LEU A 162 10.97 10.35 -25.57
N ALA A 163 12.09 10.82 -25.01
CA ALA A 163 12.99 11.72 -25.72
C ALA A 163 13.53 11.13 -27.04
N ARG A 164 13.84 9.83 -27.06
CA ARG A 164 14.24 9.13 -28.29
C ARG A 164 13.12 9.06 -29.32
N VAL A 165 11.89 8.76 -28.88
CA VAL A 165 10.71 8.73 -29.76
C VAL A 165 10.47 10.11 -30.38
N LEU A 166 10.52 11.18 -29.58
CA LEU A 166 10.31 12.53 -30.07
C LEU A 166 11.40 12.99 -31.05
N LYS A 167 12.65 12.56 -30.83
CA LYS A 167 13.81 12.91 -31.67
C LYS A 167 13.92 12.08 -32.94
N ARG A 168 13.72 10.77 -32.85
CA ARG A 168 14.01 9.78 -33.92
C ARG A 168 12.74 9.06 -34.36
N GLY A 169 11.95 8.57 -33.40
CA GLY A 169 10.67 7.91 -33.64
C GLY A 169 10.76 6.64 -34.48
N THR A 170 11.83 5.86 -34.30
CA THR A 170 11.98 4.55 -34.95
C THR A 170 11.08 3.50 -34.28
N LEU A 171 10.79 2.39 -34.97
CA LEU A 171 10.03 1.26 -34.40
C LEU A 171 10.64 0.77 -33.08
N LYS A 172 11.97 0.65 -33.04
CA LYS A 172 12.72 0.26 -31.86
C LYS A 172 12.51 1.23 -30.69
N ASP A 173 12.50 2.54 -30.95
CA ASP A 173 12.31 3.53 -29.88
C ASP A 173 10.89 3.45 -29.29
N TRP A 174 9.86 3.20 -30.11
CA TRP A 174 8.49 2.99 -29.64
C TRP A 174 8.34 1.69 -28.82
N MET A 175 8.98 0.60 -29.24
CA MET A 175 8.99 -0.65 -28.45
C MET A 175 9.71 -0.44 -27.12
N ILE A 176 10.86 0.23 -27.11
CA ILE A 176 11.59 0.56 -25.87
C ILE A 176 10.73 1.42 -24.94
N LEU A 177 10.02 2.43 -25.48
CA LEU A 177 9.09 3.25 -24.70
C LEU A 177 7.98 2.40 -24.10
N GLY A 178 7.38 1.50 -24.88
CA GLY A 178 6.35 0.57 -24.39
C GLY A 178 6.86 -0.34 -23.27
N VAL A 179 8.02 -0.99 -23.46
CA VAL A 179 8.61 -1.87 -22.44
C VAL A 179 8.88 -1.09 -21.15
N LEU A 180 9.55 0.06 -21.24
CA LEU A 180 9.90 0.84 -20.05
C LEU A 180 8.66 1.43 -19.37
N GLN A 181 7.65 1.85 -20.13
CA GLN A 181 6.36 2.26 -19.57
C GLN A 181 5.69 1.11 -18.82
N GLY A 182 5.62 -0.08 -19.42
CA GLY A 182 5.06 -1.27 -18.78
C GLY A 182 5.79 -1.62 -17.49
N ILE A 183 7.13 -1.65 -17.51
CA ILE A 183 7.94 -1.89 -16.31
C ILE A 183 7.72 -0.78 -15.27
N THR A 184 7.63 0.49 -15.68
CA THR A 184 7.37 1.62 -14.77
C THR A 184 6.05 1.43 -14.04
N THR A 185 4.98 1.11 -14.77
CA THR A 185 3.65 0.85 -14.17
C THR A 185 3.67 -0.38 -13.26
N THR A 186 4.36 -1.45 -13.67
CA THR A 186 4.50 -2.66 -12.87
C THR A 186 5.29 -2.44 -11.57
N ALA A 187 6.35 -1.64 -11.62
CA ALA A 187 7.15 -1.31 -10.45
C ALA A 187 6.38 -0.41 -9.49
N THR A 188 5.63 0.56 -10.01
CA THR A 188 4.78 1.44 -9.22
C THR A 188 3.72 2.08 -10.10
N PHE A 189 2.48 1.82 -9.72
CA PHE A 189 1.31 2.31 -10.44
C PHE A 189 1.31 3.84 -10.56
N TYR A 190 1.73 4.55 -9.51
CA TYR A 190 1.84 6.01 -9.48
C TYR A 190 2.71 6.51 -10.64
N TYR A 191 3.89 5.91 -10.83
CA TYR A 191 4.84 6.41 -11.82
C TYR A 191 4.41 6.06 -13.23
N GLY A 192 3.82 4.88 -13.40
CA GLY A 192 3.19 4.47 -14.65
C GLY A 192 2.08 5.42 -15.08
N LEU A 193 1.23 5.83 -14.14
CA LEU A 193 0.18 6.81 -14.41
C LEU A 193 0.78 8.16 -14.80
N THR A 194 1.70 8.71 -14.00
CA THR A 194 2.33 10.00 -14.31
C THR A 194 3.01 9.97 -15.67
N SER A 195 3.79 8.92 -15.98
CA SER A 195 4.47 8.84 -17.25
C SER A 195 3.49 8.75 -18.42
N ALA A 196 2.38 8.02 -18.28
CA ALA A 196 1.32 8.00 -19.29
C ALA A 196 0.70 9.39 -19.51
N LEU A 197 0.39 10.11 -18.41
CA LEU A 197 -0.13 11.49 -18.44
C LEU A 197 0.83 12.48 -19.10
N LEU A 198 2.15 12.20 -19.14
CA LEU A 198 3.13 13.03 -19.84
C LEU A 198 3.39 12.58 -21.28
N ILE A 199 3.44 11.26 -21.53
CA ILE A 199 3.71 10.68 -22.86
C ILE A 199 2.61 11.11 -23.83
N VAL A 200 1.34 10.99 -23.44
CA VAL A 200 0.19 11.30 -24.30
C VAL A 200 0.26 12.73 -24.84
N PRO A 201 0.28 13.79 -24.00
CA PRO A 201 0.37 15.16 -24.51
C PRO A 201 1.67 15.41 -25.26
N ALA A 202 2.82 14.89 -24.79
CA ALA A 202 4.10 15.09 -25.49
C ALA A 202 4.08 14.55 -26.93
N VAL A 203 3.52 13.35 -27.12
CA VAL A 203 3.35 12.74 -28.44
C VAL A 203 2.33 13.53 -29.26
N VAL A 204 1.16 13.85 -28.70
CA VAL A 204 0.11 14.61 -29.41
C VAL A 204 0.63 15.98 -29.88
N PHE A 205 1.29 16.75 -29.02
CA PHE A 205 1.87 18.05 -29.41
C PHE A 205 2.96 17.92 -30.47
N SER A 206 3.81 16.88 -30.39
CA SER A 206 4.83 16.60 -31.41
C SER A 206 4.19 16.30 -32.77
N LEU A 207 3.11 15.52 -32.76
CA LEU A 207 2.35 15.15 -33.95
C LEU A 207 1.65 16.37 -34.57
N ILE A 208 0.96 17.19 -33.76
CA ILE A 208 0.34 18.44 -34.19
C ILE A 208 1.38 19.37 -34.81
N LYS A 209 2.55 19.54 -34.17
CA LYS A 209 3.63 20.39 -34.69
C LYS A 209 4.17 19.91 -36.03
N ARG A 210 4.25 18.60 -36.26
CA ARG A 210 4.66 18.02 -37.55
C ARG A 210 3.59 18.23 -38.62
N PHE A 211 2.32 18.02 -38.26
CA PHE A 211 1.18 18.25 -39.15
C PHE A 211 1.10 19.71 -39.61
N ILE A 212 1.20 20.68 -38.70
CA ILE A 212 1.23 22.12 -39.02
C ILE A 212 2.38 22.48 -39.97
N LYS A 213 3.51 21.77 -39.89
CA LYS A 213 4.66 21.95 -40.78
C LYS A 213 4.52 21.26 -42.15
N GLY A 214 3.34 20.74 -42.47
CA GLY A 214 3.09 20.05 -43.75
C GLY A 214 3.83 18.72 -43.88
N ALA A 215 4.32 18.13 -42.78
CA ALA A 215 4.87 16.78 -42.84
C ALA A 215 3.73 15.81 -43.17
N GLN A 216 3.91 14.99 -44.21
CA GLN A 216 2.97 13.93 -44.56
C GLN A 216 2.65 13.07 -43.34
N PHE A 217 1.43 12.48 -43.33
CA PHE A 217 0.93 11.62 -42.26
C PHE A 217 1.99 10.58 -41.89
N SER A 218 2.73 10.88 -40.83
CA SER A 218 4.01 10.21 -40.64
C SER A 218 3.75 8.79 -40.18
N ARG A 219 4.56 7.82 -40.65
CA ARG A 219 4.57 6.42 -40.20
C ARG A 219 4.51 6.27 -38.67
N GLN A 220 4.92 7.30 -37.92
CA GLN A 220 4.87 7.35 -36.47
C GLN A 220 3.44 7.28 -35.90
N PHE A 221 2.41 7.78 -36.58
CA PHE A 221 1.02 7.65 -36.14
C PHE A 221 0.57 6.19 -36.11
N LEU A 222 0.98 5.41 -37.10
CA LEU A 222 0.65 3.98 -37.18
C LEU A 222 1.44 3.16 -36.16
N ILE A 223 2.63 3.63 -35.74
CA ILE A 223 3.49 2.92 -34.80
C ILE A 223 3.22 3.33 -33.35
N ALA A 224 2.68 4.51 -33.07
CA ALA A 224 2.43 4.96 -31.69
C ALA A 224 1.61 3.97 -30.84
N PRO A 225 0.51 3.37 -31.35
CA PRO A 225 -0.25 2.35 -30.62
C PRO A 225 0.58 1.12 -30.22
N LEU A 226 1.65 0.80 -30.97
CA LEU A 226 2.54 -0.31 -30.63
C LEU A 226 3.18 -0.13 -29.25
N SER A 227 3.53 1.11 -28.86
CA SER A 227 4.10 1.34 -27.53
C SER A 227 3.09 1.03 -26.41
N ALA A 228 1.82 1.38 -26.60
CA ALA A 228 0.76 1.03 -25.66
C ALA A 228 0.54 -0.49 -25.61
N LEU A 229 0.50 -1.17 -26.75
CA LEU A 229 0.36 -2.63 -26.81
C LEU A 229 1.53 -3.35 -26.13
N VAL A 230 2.77 -2.93 -26.38
CA VAL A 230 3.95 -3.49 -25.74
C VAL A 230 3.95 -3.20 -24.24
N GLY A 231 3.58 -1.98 -23.83
CA GLY A 231 3.47 -1.64 -22.41
C GLY A 231 2.40 -2.45 -21.68
N LEU A 232 1.24 -2.66 -22.32
CA LEU A 232 0.20 -3.55 -21.80
C LEU A 232 0.70 -4.98 -21.70
N ALA A 233 1.37 -5.52 -22.72
CA ALA A 233 1.91 -6.88 -22.68
C ALA A 233 2.88 -7.10 -21.52
N VAL A 234 3.69 -6.09 -21.18
CA VAL A 234 4.61 -6.13 -20.03
C VAL A 234 3.89 -5.97 -18.69
N LEU A 235 2.86 -5.11 -18.62
CA LEU A 235 2.09 -4.85 -17.40
C LEU A 235 1.15 -6.00 -17.04
N LEU A 236 0.48 -6.59 -18.03
CA LEU A 236 -0.68 -7.46 -17.86
C LEU A 236 -0.47 -8.59 -16.83
N PRO A 237 0.64 -9.36 -16.81
CA PRO A 237 0.82 -10.42 -15.84
C PRO A 237 0.81 -9.91 -14.39
N HIS A 238 1.46 -8.78 -14.13
CA HIS A 238 1.52 -8.19 -12.78
C HIS A 238 0.22 -7.47 -12.44
N GLY A 239 -0.36 -6.75 -13.40
CA GLY A 239 -1.66 -6.09 -13.25
C GLY A 239 -2.77 -7.09 -12.93
N TRP A 240 -2.75 -8.28 -13.57
CA TRP A 240 -3.68 -9.35 -13.28
C TRP A 240 -3.49 -9.94 -11.89
N ALA A 241 -2.25 -10.23 -11.47
CA ALA A 241 -1.97 -10.73 -10.12
C ALA A 241 -2.39 -9.72 -9.02
N PHE A 242 -2.14 -8.44 -9.25
CA PHE A 242 -2.60 -7.38 -8.35
C PHE A 242 -4.13 -7.30 -8.32
N TRP A 243 -4.78 -7.32 -9.50
CA TRP A 243 -6.24 -7.30 -9.64
C TRP A 243 -6.90 -8.47 -8.91
N GLU A 244 -6.36 -9.67 -9.06
CA GLU A 244 -6.85 -10.87 -8.35
C GLU A 244 -6.71 -10.69 -6.84
N SER A 245 -5.60 -10.11 -6.37
CA SER A 245 -5.38 -9.90 -4.94
C SER A 245 -6.43 -8.99 -4.30
N ILE A 246 -6.79 -7.89 -4.95
CA ILE A 246 -7.74 -6.92 -4.40
C ILE A 246 -9.20 -7.42 -4.48
N HIS A 247 -9.51 -8.30 -5.42
CA HIS A 247 -10.86 -8.88 -5.60
C HIS A 247 -11.07 -10.19 -4.85
N SER A 248 -10.02 -10.76 -4.26
CA SER A 248 -10.15 -11.97 -3.46
C SER A 248 -10.91 -11.73 -2.15
N ASP A 249 -11.78 -12.69 -1.79
CA ASP A 249 -12.55 -12.65 -0.54
C ASP A 249 -11.65 -12.81 0.70
N ASP A 250 -10.51 -13.48 0.54
CA ASP A 250 -9.51 -13.75 1.57
C ASP A 250 -8.35 -12.74 1.52
N ARG A 251 -8.54 -11.53 0.95
CA ARG A 251 -7.47 -10.52 0.86
C ARG A 251 -6.98 -10.08 2.24
N LEU A 252 -5.66 -10.13 2.41
CA LEU A 252 -5.01 -9.75 3.66
C LEU A 252 -4.92 -8.23 3.82
N VAL A 253 -4.75 -7.49 2.73
CA VAL A 253 -4.76 -6.02 2.76
C VAL A 253 -6.15 -5.52 2.43
N LEU A 254 -6.84 -4.95 3.42
CA LEU A 254 -8.12 -4.27 3.20
C LEU A 254 -7.83 -2.82 2.79
N ARG A 255 -8.48 -2.38 1.71
CA ARG A 255 -8.49 -0.96 1.33
C ARG A 255 -9.91 -0.47 1.31
N ASP A 256 -10.16 0.59 2.07
CA ASP A 256 -11.36 1.38 1.89
C ASP A 256 -11.28 2.03 0.49
N THR A 257 -12.29 1.78 -0.34
CA THR A 257 -12.39 2.38 -1.67
C THR A 257 -12.99 3.79 -1.60
N THR A 258 -13.51 4.18 -0.44
CA THR A 258 -14.04 5.52 -0.21
C THR A 258 -12.92 6.47 0.17
N LEU A 259 -12.75 7.51 -0.63
CA LEU A 259 -11.85 8.61 -0.32
C LEU A 259 -12.53 9.50 0.72
N ASN A 260 -12.30 9.21 2.00
CA ASN A 260 -12.82 10.05 3.07
C ASN A 260 -12.01 11.36 3.19
N ASP A 261 -12.59 12.36 3.85
CA ASP A 261 -11.96 13.68 4.03
C ASP A 261 -10.62 13.59 4.78
N GLN A 262 -10.48 12.63 5.70
CA GLN A 262 -9.23 12.39 6.43
C GLN A 262 -8.11 11.95 5.48
N LEU A 263 -8.36 11.02 4.57
CA LEU A 263 -7.38 10.52 3.61
C LEU A 263 -6.98 11.60 2.59
N LEU A 264 -7.94 12.45 2.18
CA LEU A 264 -7.66 13.63 1.37
C LEU A 264 -6.72 14.60 2.08
N ARG A 265 -7.00 14.91 3.35
CA ARG A 265 -6.19 15.83 4.16
C ARG A 265 -4.81 15.26 4.46
N HIS A 266 -4.73 13.99 4.86
CA HIS A 266 -3.47 13.28 5.13
C HIS A 266 -2.49 13.36 3.95
N ASN A 267 -3.03 13.45 2.73
CA ASN A 267 -2.26 13.46 1.49
C ASN A 267 -2.33 14.79 0.72
N ALA A 268 -2.74 15.87 1.40
CA ALA A 268 -2.81 17.18 0.79
C ALA A 268 -1.41 17.71 0.45
N VAL A 269 -1.30 18.46 -0.64
CA VAL A 269 0.00 18.92 -1.15
C VAL A 269 -0.02 20.43 -1.32
N ASP A 270 0.78 21.11 -0.51
CA ASP A 270 1.03 22.55 -0.62
C ASP A 270 2.06 22.81 -1.72
N PRO A 271 1.81 23.70 -2.71
CA PRO A 271 2.79 24.08 -3.72
C PRO A 271 4.15 24.53 -3.16
N ALA A 272 4.20 25.09 -1.95
CA ALA A 272 5.42 25.49 -1.28
C ALA A 272 6.37 24.30 -1.03
N ILE A 273 5.87 23.06 -1.02
CA ILE A 273 6.69 21.84 -0.88
C ILE A 273 7.73 21.70 -2.00
N PHE A 274 7.48 22.30 -3.17
CA PHE A 274 8.40 22.21 -4.31
C PHE A 274 9.59 23.16 -4.20
N ILE A 275 9.52 24.19 -3.34
CA ILE A 275 10.51 25.26 -3.26
C ILE A 275 11.07 25.48 -1.85
N THR A 276 10.49 24.88 -0.82
CA THR A 276 10.91 25.10 0.58
C THR A 276 11.86 23.99 1.04
N PRO A 277 13.12 24.30 1.38
CA PRO A 277 14.05 23.33 1.94
C PRO A 277 13.74 23.00 3.40
N GLY A 278 14.43 21.98 3.92
CA GLY A 278 14.44 21.63 5.33
C GLY A 278 13.23 20.75 5.71
N HIS A 279 12.63 21.04 6.85
CA HIS A 279 11.59 20.20 7.46
C HIS A 279 10.17 20.50 6.98
N TYR A 280 10.02 21.34 5.95
CA TYR A 280 8.69 21.69 5.45
C TYR A 280 7.98 20.47 4.88
N GLN A 281 6.79 20.19 5.40
CA GLN A 281 5.85 19.21 4.89
C GLN A 281 4.51 19.90 4.64
N SER A 282 3.81 19.54 3.56
CA SER A 282 2.47 20.07 3.27
C SER A 282 1.49 19.83 4.41
N VAL A 283 1.66 18.70 5.09
CA VAL A 283 0.94 18.24 6.26
C VAL A 283 2.00 17.65 7.17
N ASP A 284 2.16 18.20 8.37
CA ASP A 284 3.07 17.63 9.36
C ASP A 284 2.38 16.43 10.01
N LEU A 285 2.66 15.23 9.47
CA LEU A 285 2.01 14.00 9.92
C LEU A 285 2.41 13.61 11.36
N LEU A 286 3.60 14.02 11.79
CA LEU A 286 4.07 13.78 13.15
C LEU A 286 3.30 14.67 14.13
N GLU A 287 3.15 15.95 13.81
CA GLU A 287 2.39 16.88 14.65
C GLU A 287 0.89 16.56 14.68
N GLN A 288 0.29 16.23 13.52
CA GLN A 288 -1.16 16.05 13.40
C GLN A 288 -1.63 14.64 13.77
N TYR A 289 -0.84 13.61 13.46
CA TYR A 289 -1.24 12.20 13.59
C TYR A 289 -0.24 11.37 14.42
N GLY A 290 0.86 11.95 14.89
CA GLY A 290 1.92 11.21 15.56
C GLY A 290 2.71 10.28 14.65
N GLU A 291 2.49 10.34 13.33
CA GLU A 291 3.11 9.45 12.36
C GLU A 291 4.49 10.02 11.97
N PRO A 292 5.60 9.30 12.22
CA PRO A 292 6.95 9.79 11.90
C PRO A 292 7.26 9.77 10.39
N PHE A 293 6.24 9.62 9.55
CA PHE A 293 6.33 9.59 8.11
C PHE A 293 6.77 10.95 7.57
N ILE A 294 7.83 10.95 6.76
CA ILE A 294 8.33 12.17 6.13
C ILE A 294 8.14 12.15 4.61
N HIS A 295 7.66 13.25 4.04
CA HIS A 295 7.59 13.41 2.60
C HIS A 295 7.97 14.83 2.15
N THR A 296 8.66 14.92 1.02
CA THR A 296 8.94 16.20 0.37
C THR A 296 9.02 16.02 -1.14
N ALA A 297 8.72 17.09 -1.87
CA ALA A 297 9.02 17.18 -3.30
C ALA A 297 9.89 18.40 -3.60
N TYR A 298 10.70 18.84 -2.63
CA TYR A 298 11.62 19.96 -2.79
C TYR A 298 12.50 19.75 -4.03
N LEU A 299 12.41 20.67 -5.00
CA LEU A 299 13.10 20.56 -6.29
C LEU A 299 14.57 20.96 -6.21
N ARG A 300 14.95 21.70 -5.16
CA ARG A 300 16.22 22.42 -4.97
C ARG A 300 16.36 23.68 -5.82
N TRP A 301 16.78 24.76 -5.19
CA TRP A 301 17.05 26.05 -5.81
C TRP A 301 18.19 25.97 -6.83
N SER A 302 19.25 25.20 -6.55
CA SER A 302 20.34 25.01 -7.51
C SER A 302 19.85 24.37 -8.82
N VAL A 303 18.94 23.38 -8.72
CA VAL A 303 18.32 22.74 -9.89
C VAL A 303 17.38 23.70 -10.59
N ILE A 304 16.49 24.39 -9.88
CA ILE A 304 15.56 25.38 -10.45
C ILE A 304 16.33 26.44 -11.25
N LEU A 305 17.39 27.02 -10.67
CA LEU A 305 18.22 28.04 -11.32
C LEU A 305 18.79 27.54 -12.65
N LEU A 306 19.35 26.32 -12.67
CA LEU A 306 19.90 25.71 -13.88
C LEU A 306 18.82 25.38 -14.92
N VAL A 307 17.64 24.96 -14.49
CA VAL A 307 16.49 24.68 -15.38
C VAL A 307 16.03 25.96 -16.07
N LEU A 308 15.93 27.08 -15.35
CA LEU A 308 15.51 28.38 -15.90
C LEU A 308 16.41 28.83 -17.07
N LEU A 309 17.72 28.53 -17.02
CA LEU A 309 18.66 28.83 -18.11
C LEU A 309 18.36 28.07 -19.42
N THR A 310 17.55 27.00 -19.37
CA THR A 310 17.20 26.18 -20.55
C THR A 310 15.91 26.61 -21.26
N ILE A 311 15.02 27.36 -20.57
CA ILE A 311 13.69 27.72 -21.08
C ILE A 311 13.77 28.57 -22.36
N THR A 312 14.82 29.39 -22.48
CA THR A 312 14.99 30.27 -23.65
C THR A 312 15.50 29.55 -24.90
N ARG A 313 15.90 28.26 -24.80
CA ARG A 313 16.79 27.60 -25.78
C ARG A 313 16.23 26.30 -26.38
N GLY A 314 14.91 26.20 -26.54
CA GLY A 314 14.27 25.09 -27.27
C GLY A 314 13.86 23.89 -26.40
N HIS A 315 14.03 23.97 -25.07
CA HIS A 315 13.60 22.92 -24.13
C HIS A 315 12.27 23.21 -23.42
N ARG A 316 11.52 24.23 -23.88
CA ARG A 316 10.23 24.64 -23.28
C ARG A 316 9.22 23.50 -23.15
N GLY A 317 9.13 22.62 -24.14
CA GLY A 317 8.21 21.48 -24.09
C GLY A 317 8.48 20.56 -22.90
N TRP A 318 9.75 20.27 -22.61
CA TRP A 318 10.15 19.46 -21.46
C TRP A 318 9.89 20.18 -20.14
N PHE A 319 10.18 21.48 -20.08
CA PHE A 319 9.84 22.29 -18.91
C PHE A 319 8.33 22.23 -18.60
N PHE A 320 7.47 22.41 -19.62
CA PHE A 320 6.02 22.31 -19.45
C PHE A 320 5.54 20.92 -19.03
N LEU A 321 6.16 19.84 -19.54
CA LEU A 321 5.86 18.48 -19.06
C LEU A 321 6.25 18.30 -17.59
N GLY A 322 7.37 18.88 -17.16
CA GLY A 322 7.74 18.89 -15.74
C GLY A 322 6.73 19.64 -14.89
N VAL A 323 6.33 20.85 -15.29
CA VAL A 323 5.29 21.63 -14.60
C VAL A 323 3.97 20.86 -14.55
N LEU A 324 3.55 20.22 -15.64
CA LEU A 324 2.33 19.41 -15.68
C LEU A 324 2.39 18.25 -14.66
N SER A 325 3.54 17.59 -14.50
CA SER A 325 3.73 16.56 -13.48
C SER A 325 3.68 17.12 -12.06
N LEU A 326 4.25 18.31 -11.81
CA LEU A 326 4.08 18.98 -10.50
C LEU A 326 2.60 19.28 -10.23
N THR A 327 1.87 19.76 -11.24
CA THR A 327 0.43 20.07 -11.10
C THR A 327 -0.40 18.84 -10.74
N PHE A 328 -0.15 17.68 -11.38
CA PHE A 328 -0.78 16.43 -10.95
C PHE A 328 -0.31 15.99 -9.55
N GLY A 329 0.95 16.27 -9.22
CA GLY A 329 1.54 16.07 -7.91
C GLY A 329 0.84 16.80 -6.77
N MET A 330 0.11 17.88 -7.05
CA MET A 330 -0.61 18.66 -6.04
C MET A 330 -1.91 17.99 -5.54
N GLY A 331 -2.36 16.90 -6.19
CA GLY A 331 -3.59 16.20 -5.79
C GLY A 331 -4.87 16.86 -6.28
N SER A 332 -6.00 16.43 -5.70
CA SER A 332 -7.34 16.74 -6.23
C SER A 332 -7.75 18.19 -6.00
N TYR A 333 -7.36 18.76 -4.86
CA TYR A 333 -7.76 20.10 -4.45
C TYR A 333 -6.52 20.88 -4.03
N LEU A 334 -6.52 22.18 -4.32
CA LEU A 334 -5.42 23.04 -3.90
C LEU A 334 -5.40 23.17 -2.38
N TRP A 335 -4.27 22.81 -1.77
CA TRP A 335 -3.98 22.97 -0.35
C TRP A 335 -2.94 24.08 -0.18
N VAL A 336 -3.18 25.03 0.72
CA VAL A 336 -2.27 26.16 0.98
C VAL A 336 -2.32 26.49 2.47
N ASP A 337 -1.15 26.61 3.10
CA ASP A 337 -0.99 27.11 4.47
C ASP A 337 -1.85 26.32 5.49
N GLY A 338 -1.83 24.99 5.36
CA GLY A 338 -2.56 24.09 6.28
C GLY A 338 -4.07 23.99 6.05
N GLY A 339 -4.60 24.49 4.93
CA GLY A 339 -6.02 24.38 4.61
C GLY A 339 -6.35 24.26 3.11
N TRP A 340 -7.59 23.87 2.81
CA TRP A 340 -8.10 23.86 1.44
C TRP A 340 -8.30 25.29 0.93
N PHE A 341 -7.86 25.57 -0.29
CA PHE A 341 -8.13 26.85 -0.93
C PHE A 341 -9.57 26.90 -1.44
N LEU A 342 -10.37 27.87 -0.94
CA LEU A 342 -11.79 27.99 -1.23
C LEU A 342 -12.08 29.18 -2.17
N ILE A 343 -12.93 28.95 -3.18
CA ILE A 343 -13.53 30.00 -4.02
C ILE A 343 -15.05 29.85 -3.92
N ASN A 344 -15.73 30.87 -3.36
CA ASN A 344 -17.17 30.83 -3.08
C ASN A 344 -17.58 29.59 -2.26
N ASP A 345 -16.86 29.31 -1.17
CA ASP A 345 -17.06 28.15 -0.27
C ASP A 345 -16.87 26.78 -0.93
N GLN A 346 -16.30 26.72 -2.14
CA GLN A 346 -15.98 25.47 -2.83
C GLN A 346 -14.46 25.26 -2.91
N MET A 347 -14.01 24.04 -2.64
CA MET A 347 -12.61 23.65 -2.81
C MET A 347 -12.19 23.81 -4.28
N LEU A 348 -11.06 24.47 -4.53
CA LEU A 348 -10.53 24.63 -5.87
C LEU A 348 -10.03 23.28 -6.41
N SER A 349 -10.81 22.68 -7.30
CA SER A 349 -10.48 21.44 -8.02
C SER A 349 -9.29 21.65 -8.97
N LEU A 350 -8.33 20.73 -8.91
CA LEU A 350 -7.14 20.66 -9.75
C LEU A 350 -7.29 19.57 -10.83
N PRO A 351 -6.45 19.55 -11.88
CA PRO A 351 -6.58 18.58 -12.98
C PRO A 351 -6.59 17.11 -12.55
N PHE A 352 -5.98 16.79 -11.41
CA PHE A 352 -5.97 15.43 -10.86
C PHE A 352 -7.36 14.97 -10.38
N ASP A 353 -8.20 15.88 -9.88
CA ASP A 353 -9.57 15.54 -9.47
C ASP A 353 -10.42 15.07 -10.67
N TRP A 354 -10.23 15.68 -11.84
CA TRP A 354 -10.92 15.24 -13.05
C TRP A 354 -10.49 13.84 -13.47
N LEU A 355 -9.20 13.52 -13.34
CA LEU A 355 -8.69 12.18 -13.60
C LEU A 355 -9.30 11.16 -12.63
N ARG A 356 -9.39 11.52 -11.35
CA ARG A 356 -10.03 10.70 -10.31
C ARG A 356 -11.51 10.44 -10.60
N GLN A 357 -12.24 11.45 -11.09
CA GLN A 357 -13.65 11.29 -11.47
C GLN A 357 -13.85 10.35 -12.67
N VAL A 358 -12.91 10.35 -13.62
CA VAL A 358 -12.95 9.45 -14.79
C VAL A 358 -12.52 8.02 -14.42
N LEU A 359 -11.62 7.89 -13.45
CA LEU A 359 -11.03 6.61 -13.04
C LEU A 359 -11.23 6.37 -11.53
N PRO A 360 -12.48 6.27 -11.03
CA PRO A 360 -12.77 6.24 -9.60
C PRO A 360 -12.24 4.99 -8.89
N GLN A 361 -11.96 3.91 -9.64
CA GLN A 361 -11.39 2.67 -9.08
C GLN A 361 -9.90 2.81 -8.78
N ILE A 362 -9.24 3.87 -9.23
CA ILE A 362 -7.83 4.06 -8.96
C ILE A 362 -7.68 4.73 -7.58
N ALA A 363 -7.44 3.91 -6.57
CA ALA A 363 -7.09 4.34 -5.21
C ALA A 363 -5.68 4.95 -5.18
N ILE A 364 -5.56 6.18 -5.70
CA ILE A 364 -4.35 7.01 -5.60
C ILE A 364 -4.47 7.80 -4.30
N THR A 365 -3.76 7.36 -3.27
CA THR A 365 -3.78 8.02 -1.97
C THR A 365 -2.69 9.09 -1.87
N HIS A 366 -1.53 8.89 -2.47
CA HIS A 366 -0.39 9.81 -2.37
C HIS A 366 -0.10 10.56 -3.69
N PRO A 367 -0.82 11.65 -4.01
CA PRO A 367 -0.64 12.36 -5.28
C PRO A 367 0.74 12.98 -5.42
N LEU A 368 1.44 13.33 -4.32
CA LEU A 368 2.80 13.88 -4.35
C LEU A 368 3.77 13.01 -5.16
N ARG A 369 3.57 11.68 -5.16
CA ARG A 369 4.37 10.72 -5.93
C ARG A 369 4.31 10.98 -7.44
N LEU A 370 3.26 11.66 -7.93
CA LEU A 370 3.11 12.04 -9.34
C LEU A 370 4.05 13.19 -9.76
N SER A 371 4.75 13.84 -8.81
CA SER A 371 5.76 14.87 -9.10
C SER A 371 7.13 14.30 -9.53
N ILE A 372 7.35 12.99 -9.39
CA ILE A 372 8.66 12.37 -9.64
C ILE A 372 9.13 12.44 -11.10
N ALA A 373 8.20 12.53 -12.05
CA ALA A 373 8.55 12.75 -13.45
C ALA A 373 9.14 14.14 -13.65
N ALA A 374 8.58 15.16 -12.99
CA ALA A 374 9.13 16.51 -12.98
C ALA A 374 10.56 16.52 -12.42
N GLN A 375 10.79 15.81 -11.30
CA GLN A 375 12.12 15.67 -10.70
C GLN A 375 13.14 15.08 -11.68
N ALA A 376 12.76 14.02 -12.44
CA ALA A 376 13.62 13.42 -13.46
C ALA A 376 13.91 14.39 -14.63
N ILE A 377 12.88 15.08 -15.12
CA ILE A 377 13.00 16.04 -16.22
C ILE A 377 13.86 17.24 -15.81
N PHE A 378 13.62 17.81 -14.62
CA PHE A 378 14.34 18.97 -14.11
C PHE A 378 15.79 18.63 -13.77
N ALA A 379 16.06 17.43 -13.25
CA ALA A 379 17.42 16.93 -13.14
C ALA A 379 18.13 16.89 -14.51
N ALA A 380 17.49 16.34 -15.55
CA ALA A 380 18.07 16.33 -16.89
C ALA A 380 18.28 17.73 -17.48
N LEU A 381 17.31 18.63 -17.32
CA LEU A 381 17.41 20.02 -17.76
C LEU A 381 18.49 20.79 -17.01
N SER A 382 18.74 20.51 -15.73
CA SER A 382 19.84 21.14 -14.98
C SER A 382 21.22 20.85 -15.60
N GLY A 383 21.45 19.60 -16.05
CA GLY A 383 22.65 19.25 -16.80
C GLY A 383 22.76 19.97 -18.14
N VAL A 384 21.62 20.20 -18.81
CA VAL A 384 21.56 21.04 -20.02
C VAL A 384 21.89 22.50 -19.67
N GLY A 385 21.43 23.03 -18.54
CA GLY A 385 21.78 24.36 -18.03
C GLY A 385 23.28 24.52 -17.85
N ILE A 386 23.95 23.52 -17.27
CA ILE A 386 25.41 23.50 -17.10
C ILE A 386 26.14 23.49 -18.44
N LEU A 387 25.63 22.75 -19.44
CA LEU A 387 26.20 22.82 -20.79
C LEU A 387 26.17 24.24 -21.37
N HIS A 388 25.15 25.03 -21.05
CA HIS A 388 25.07 26.43 -21.49
C HIS A 388 26.09 27.30 -20.75
N ILE A 389 26.20 27.17 -19.43
CA ILE A 389 27.19 27.90 -18.64
C ILE A 389 28.60 27.60 -19.16
N LYS A 390 28.92 26.32 -19.40
CA LYS A 390 30.24 25.91 -19.92
C LYS A 390 30.61 26.56 -21.25
N ARG A 391 29.64 26.88 -22.11
CA ARG A 391 29.90 27.57 -23.39
C ARG A 391 30.29 29.03 -23.22
N LEU A 392 29.97 29.62 -22.06
CA LEU A 392 30.31 31.01 -21.71
C LEU A 392 31.63 31.12 -20.94
N LEU A 393 32.18 29.99 -20.46
CA LEU A 393 33.36 29.95 -19.61
C LEU A 393 34.59 29.47 -20.38
N ASN A 394 35.75 29.99 -19.97
CA ASN A 394 37.06 29.52 -20.44
C ASN A 394 37.24 28.02 -20.18
N PRO A 395 37.90 27.27 -21.09
CA PRO A 395 38.07 25.82 -20.95
C PRO A 395 38.65 25.34 -19.62
N SER A 396 39.56 26.12 -19.01
CA SER A 396 40.16 25.81 -17.70
C SER A 396 39.15 25.79 -16.54
N PHE A 397 38.10 26.61 -16.62
CA PHE A 397 37.07 26.69 -15.57
C PHE A 397 35.93 25.69 -15.77
N GLN A 398 35.77 25.13 -16.96
CA GLN A 398 34.63 24.29 -17.31
C GLN A 398 34.47 23.04 -16.43
N ILE A 399 35.57 22.40 -16.00
CA ILE A 399 35.51 21.23 -15.12
C ILE A 399 35.24 21.62 -13.67
N HIS A 400 35.82 22.72 -13.22
CA HIS A 400 35.58 23.29 -11.89
C HIS A 400 34.10 23.64 -11.71
N THR A 401 33.46 24.23 -12.72
CA THR A 401 32.02 24.52 -12.69
C THR A 401 31.19 23.26 -12.48
N VAL A 402 31.52 22.14 -13.14
CA VAL A 402 30.78 20.88 -12.93
C VAL A 402 30.94 20.41 -11.49
N TRP A 403 32.16 20.41 -10.94
CA TRP A 403 32.39 19.98 -9.56
C TRP A 403 31.72 20.88 -8.52
N ILE A 404 31.76 22.20 -8.70
CA ILE A 404 31.07 23.15 -7.82
C ILE A 404 29.58 22.86 -7.77
N PHE A 405 28.94 22.71 -8.94
CA PHE A 405 27.50 22.39 -8.97
C PHE A 405 27.19 20.97 -8.51
N THR A 406 28.08 20.00 -8.72
CA THR A 406 27.96 18.67 -8.13
C THR A 406 27.90 18.74 -6.60
N ILE A 407 28.85 19.44 -5.98
CA ILE A 407 28.90 19.59 -4.52
C ILE A 407 27.68 20.36 -4.03
N LEU A 408 27.32 21.47 -4.68
CA LEU A 408 26.16 22.29 -4.30
C LEU A 408 24.86 21.49 -4.35
N ILE A 409 24.58 20.81 -5.47
CA ILE A 409 23.34 20.04 -5.65
C ILE A 409 23.29 18.85 -4.69
N ALA A 410 24.41 18.15 -4.50
CA ALA A 410 24.47 17.02 -3.56
C ALA A 410 24.29 17.49 -2.11
N ALA A 411 24.93 18.59 -1.70
CA ALA A 411 24.78 19.15 -0.36
C ALA A 411 23.35 19.64 -0.11
N GLU A 412 22.75 20.33 -1.07
CA GLU A 412 21.36 20.77 -0.97
C GLU A 412 20.38 19.60 -0.91
N GLY A 413 20.65 18.51 -1.64
CA GLY A 413 19.88 17.27 -1.55
C GLY A 413 20.02 16.59 -0.18
N LEU A 414 21.25 16.38 0.29
CA LEU A 414 21.53 15.61 1.52
C LEU A 414 21.22 16.36 2.82
N PHE A 415 21.33 17.69 2.81
CA PHE A 415 21.17 18.53 4.01
C PHE A 415 19.96 19.47 3.94
N GLY A 416 19.44 19.75 2.74
CA GLY A 416 18.23 20.55 2.52
C GLY A 416 16.96 19.71 2.37
N SER A 417 17.04 18.39 2.42
CA SER A 417 15.89 17.47 2.47
C SER A 417 15.37 17.30 3.90
N SER A 418 14.07 16.99 4.04
CA SER A 418 13.47 16.57 5.33
C SER A 418 14.12 15.29 5.84
N ALA A 419 14.51 14.39 4.93
CA ALA A 419 15.37 13.25 5.24
C ALA A 419 16.83 13.69 5.30
N LYS A 420 17.30 13.99 6.51
CA LYS A 420 18.70 14.36 6.76
C LYS A 420 19.61 13.14 6.59
N TRP A 421 20.78 13.36 5.97
CA TRP A 421 21.87 12.40 5.96
C TRP A 421 22.64 12.43 7.29
N PRO A 422 23.09 11.28 7.85
CA PRO A 422 22.86 9.91 7.37
C PRO A 422 21.38 9.51 7.47
N LEU A 423 20.91 8.75 6.48
CA LEU A 423 19.54 8.24 6.47
C LEU A 423 19.31 7.31 7.67
N PRO A 424 18.08 7.27 8.23
CA PRO A 424 17.77 6.32 9.30
C PRO A 424 17.97 4.89 8.81
N ALA A 425 18.32 4.01 9.75
CA ALA A 425 18.54 2.61 9.51
C ALA A 425 17.93 1.78 10.63
N ALA A 426 17.36 0.63 10.28
CA ALA A 426 16.82 -0.33 11.23
C ALA A 426 17.76 -1.51 11.41
N SER A 427 17.84 -2.07 12.63
CA SER A 427 18.67 -3.26 12.87
C SER A 427 18.04 -4.48 12.19
N ALA A 428 18.84 -5.25 11.46
CA ALA A 428 18.41 -6.51 10.87
C ALA A 428 18.53 -7.71 11.85
N GLU A 429 19.02 -7.46 13.07
CA GLU A 429 19.21 -8.50 14.08
C GLU A 429 17.87 -9.04 14.61
N ILE A 430 17.78 -10.36 14.76
CA ILE A 430 16.57 -11.05 15.24
C ILE A 430 16.91 -11.76 16.55
N PRO A 431 16.11 -11.58 17.63
CA PRO A 431 16.34 -12.25 18.91
C PRO A 431 16.43 -13.77 18.79
N LYS A 432 17.33 -14.40 19.56
CA LYS A 432 17.55 -15.85 19.52
C LYS A 432 16.34 -16.67 20.00
N LEU A 433 15.46 -16.08 20.83
CA LEU A 433 14.25 -16.75 21.33
C LEU A 433 13.36 -17.30 20.19
N TYR A 434 13.40 -16.68 19.01
CA TYR A 434 12.62 -17.13 17.85
C TYR A 434 13.07 -18.48 17.29
N GLU A 435 14.23 -19.01 17.71
CA GLU A 435 14.63 -20.39 17.41
C GLU A 435 13.79 -21.43 18.16
N GLN A 436 13.03 -21.01 19.18
CA GLN A 436 12.19 -21.89 19.99
C GLN A 436 10.78 -22.09 19.40
N SER A 437 10.43 -21.38 18.33
CA SER A 437 9.14 -21.52 17.65
C SER A 437 8.99 -22.92 17.05
N ASP A 438 7.79 -23.50 17.15
CA ASP A 438 7.41 -24.66 16.35
C ASP A 438 6.59 -24.25 15.11
N THR A 439 5.92 -25.21 14.47
CA THR A 439 5.12 -24.98 13.26
C THR A 439 3.80 -24.22 13.49
N ARG A 440 3.41 -23.98 14.74
CA ARG A 440 2.21 -23.19 15.07
C ARG A 440 2.52 -21.70 14.99
N ALA A 441 1.49 -20.87 15.09
CA ALA A 441 1.65 -19.43 14.98
C ALA A 441 2.51 -18.85 16.12
N VAL A 442 3.14 -17.71 15.85
CA VAL A 442 3.83 -16.88 16.83
C VAL A 442 2.96 -15.65 17.11
N LEU A 443 2.80 -15.32 18.39
CA LEU A 443 2.05 -14.16 18.85
C LEU A 443 3.00 -13.17 19.53
N ASP A 444 3.35 -12.11 18.81
CA ASP A 444 4.19 -11.03 19.30
C ASP A 444 3.32 -9.86 19.79
N LEU A 445 3.56 -9.39 21.01
CA LEU A 445 2.78 -8.34 21.66
C LEU A 445 3.71 -7.28 22.30
N PRO A 446 3.29 -6.01 22.45
CA PRO A 446 1.99 -5.45 22.04
C PRO A 446 1.80 -5.44 20.53
N ALA A 447 0.54 -5.47 20.08
CA ALA A 447 0.21 -5.35 18.67
C ALA A 447 0.22 -3.89 18.18
N GLU A 448 0.16 -2.90 19.09
CA GLU A 448 0.14 -1.48 18.77
C GLU A 448 1.11 -0.68 19.66
N VAL A 449 1.81 0.30 19.08
CA VAL A 449 2.76 1.19 19.79
C VAL A 449 2.60 2.61 19.27
N GLY A 450 1.61 3.32 19.84
CA GLY A 450 1.18 4.62 19.34
C GLY A 450 0.74 4.54 17.88
N THR A 451 1.04 5.59 17.11
CA THR A 451 0.71 5.64 15.67
C THR A 451 1.87 5.21 14.77
N THR A 452 2.99 4.79 15.36
CA THR A 452 4.17 4.27 14.63
C THR A 452 3.94 2.86 14.09
N MET A 453 4.77 2.45 13.13
CA MET A 453 4.75 1.10 12.57
C MET A 453 5.83 0.18 13.15
N LYS A 454 6.35 0.50 14.35
CA LYS A 454 7.43 -0.28 15.02
C LYS A 454 7.10 -1.77 15.16
N THR A 455 5.85 -2.10 15.41
CA THR A 455 5.34 -3.48 15.54
C THR A 455 5.41 -4.26 14.23
N SER A 456 5.53 -3.60 13.07
CA SER A 456 5.74 -4.28 11.78
C SER A 456 7.03 -5.09 11.73
N ARG A 457 7.97 -4.88 12.66
CA ARG A 457 9.17 -5.72 12.83
C ARG A 457 8.87 -7.20 13.08
N TYR A 458 7.65 -7.55 13.51
CA TYR A 458 7.25 -8.96 13.65
C TYR A 458 7.28 -9.69 12.30
N PHE A 459 6.99 -9.00 11.20
CA PHE A 459 7.22 -9.55 9.86
C PHE A 459 8.70 -9.84 9.62
N TRP A 460 9.61 -8.95 10.02
CA TRP A 460 11.04 -9.22 9.89
C TRP A 460 11.48 -10.44 10.73
N MET A 461 10.98 -10.57 11.95
CA MET A 461 11.25 -11.72 12.83
C MET A 461 10.75 -13.05 12.22
N GLN A 462 9.66 -13.01 11.43
CA GLN A 462 9.17 -14.17 10.69
C GLN A 462 10.18 -14.74 9.69
N THR A 463 11.13 -13.95 9.19
CA THR A 463 12.20 -14.47 8.32
C THR A 463 13.07 -15.52 9.02
N LYS A 464 13.13 -15.48 10.37
CA LYS A 464 13.85 -16.44 11.21
C LYS A 464 12.99 -17.63 11.62
N HIS A 465 11.81 -17.37 12.21
CA HIS A 465 10.97 -18.44 12.76
C HIS A 465 10.12 -19.16 11.70
N GLN A 466 9.84 -18.52 10.56
CA GLN A 466 9.11 -19.08 9.41
C GLN A 466 7.71 -19.62 9.73
N SER A 467 7.12 -19.15 10.83
CA SER A 467 5.81 -19.59 11.31
C SER A 467 4.74 -18.52 11.08
N PRO A 468 3.46 -18.89 10.99
CA PRO A 468 2.38 -17.93 10.81
C PRO A 468 2.31 -16.87 11.91
N ILE A 469 1.92 -15.65 11.56
CA ILE A 469 1.58 -14.57 12.50
C ILE A 469 0.12 -14.15 12.29
N PRO A 470 -0.60 -13.68 13.34
CA PRO A 470 -2.02 -13.36 13.21
C PRO A 470 -2.29 -12.03 12.50
N TYR A 471 -1.26 -11.22 12.28
CA TYR A 471 -1.37 -9.86 11.75
C TYR A 471 -1.36 -9.83 10.22
N THR A 472 -1.91 -8.77 9.64
CA THR A 472 -1.67 -8.39 8.24
C THR A 472 -0.61 -7.30 8.16
N PRO A 473 -0.09 -6.93 6.95
CA PRO A 473 0.81 -5.79 6.84
C PRO A 473 0.20 -4.54 7.47
N ASP A 474 1.04 -3.72 8.12
CA ASP A 474 0.66 -2.74 9.15
C ASP A 474 0.15 -3.43 10.44
N VAL A 475 1.10 -3.97 11.22
CA VAL A 475 0.81 -4.73 12.44
C VAL A 475 0.12 -3.83 13.46
N ARG A 476 -1.18 -4.07 13.64
CA ARG A 476 -2.03 -3.47 14.67
C ARG A 476 -2.96 -4.53 15.24
N VAL A 477 -3.53 -4.29 16.42
CA VAL A 477 -4.59 -5.15 16.94
C VAL A 477 -5.77 -5.24 15.95
N GLY A 478 -6.15 -4.12 15.32
CA GLY A 478 -7.19 -4.07 14.29
C GLY A 478 -6.87 -4.81 12.98
N SER A 479 -5.58 -5.11 12.74
CA SER A 479 -5.12 -5.89 11.59
C SER A 479 -5.15 -7.40 11.84
N ALA A 480 -5.38 -7.85 13.08
CA ALA A 480 -5.34 -9.25 13.43
C ALA A 480 -6.51 -10.02 12.80
N ARG A 481 -6.21 -11.09 12.06
CA ARG A 481 -7.23 -11.97 11.45
C ARG A 481 -7.75 -13.04 12.40
N ASP A 482 -7.04 -13.29 13.50
CA ASP A 482 -7.54 -14.11 14.58
C ASP A 482 -8.63 -13.36 15.37
N PHE A 483 -9.89 -13.63 15.00
CA PHE A 483 -11.06 -12.99 15.60
C PHE A 483 -11.13 -13.14 17.13
N LEU A 484 -10.61 -14.24 17.70
CA LEU A 484 -10.64 -14.43 19.15
C LEU A 484 -9.62 -13.53 19.86
N LEU A 485 -8.45 -13.31 19.25
CA LEU A 485 -7.47 -12.34 19.74
C LEU A 485 -8.01 -10.92 19.58
N PHE A 486 -8.41 -10.55 18.36
CA PHE A 486 -8.95 -9.23 18.06
C PHE A 486 -10.05 -8.84 19.05
N LYS A 487 -11.07 -9.69 19.21
CA LYS A 487 -12.19 -9.40 20.12
C LYS A 487 -11.77 -9.23 21.59
N ASN A 488 -10.71 -9.93 22.02
CA ASN A 488 -10.30 -9.92 23.42
C ASN A 488 -9.37 -8.76 23.75
N PHE A 489 -8.57 -8.29 22.78
CA PHE A 489 -7.55 -7.27 22.99
C PHE A 489 -7.90 -5.91 22.38
N ILE A 490 -8.93 -5.80 21.55
CA ILE A 490 -9.40 -4.49 21.06
C ILE A 490 -10.13 -3.72 22.17
N GLY A 491 -9.78 -2.44 22.29
CA GLY A 491 -10.38 -1.46 23.16
C GLY A 491 -11.84 -1.17 22.81
N GLY A 492 -12.53 -0.51 23.73
CA GLY A 492 -13.92 -0.10 23.54
C GLY A 492 -14.12 0.93 22.43
N ASP A 493 -13.05 1.64 22.04
CA ASP A 493 -13.00 2.58 20.92
C ASP A 493 -12.84 1.88 19.55
N GLY A 494 -12.56 0.58 19.54
CA GLY A 494 -12.35 -0.20 18.32
C GLY A 494 -11.01 0.08 17.62
N ILE A 495 -10.11 0.84 18.25
CA ILE A 495 -8.83 1.24 17.67
C ILE A 495 -7.70 0.79 18.60
N SER A 496 -7.74 1.21 19.86
CA SER A 496 -6.65 0.98 20.81
C SER A 496 -6.55 -0.47 21.28
N GLU A 497 -5.34 -0.88 21.63
CA GLU A 497 -5.09 -2.13 22.33
C GLU A 497 -5.41 -2.02 23.84
N ASP A 498 -6.30 -2.89 24.33
CA ASP A 498 -6.75 -2.97 25.72
C ASP A 498 -6.87 -4.45 26.14
N PRO A 499 -5.78 -5.08 26.61
CA PRO A 499 -5.82 -6.48 26.94
C PRO A 499 -6.66 -6.76 28.20
N ARG A 500 -7.54 -7.76 28.10
CA ARG A 500 -8.49 -8.19 29.14
C ARG A 500 -8.26 -9.65 29.54
N GLU A 501 -8.86 -10.04 30.67
CA GLU A 501 -8.84 -11.42 31.16
C GLU A 501 -9.25 -12.42 30.07
N LEU A 502 -8.48 -13.49 29.92
CA LEU A 502 -8.65 -14.44 28.83
C LEU A 502 -9.88 -15.31 29.06
N SER A 503 -10.86 -15.20 28.16
CA SER A 503 -12.00 -16.12 28.15
C SER A 503 -11.53 -17.59 28.02
N SER A 504 -12.26 -18.54 28.63
CA SER A 504 -11.92 -19.98 28.55
C SER A 504 -11.81 -20.50 27.10
N LYS A 505 -12.55 -19.90 26.17
CA LYS A 505 -12.46 -20.18 24.73
C LYS A 505 -11.13 -19.71 24.16
N LEU A 506 -10.70 -18.48 24.48
CA LEU A 506 -9.42 -17.94 24.04
C LEU A 506 -8.25 -18.70 24.65
N GLN A 507 -8.31 -19.07 25.94
CA GLN A 507 -7.26 -19.88 26.59
C GLN A 507 -7.00 -21.20 25.84
N LYS A 508 -8.08 -21.93 25.47
CA LYS A 508 -7.98 -23.17 24.68
C LYS A 508 -7.46 -22.91 23.27
N HIS A 509 -7.89 -21.81 22.66
CA HIS A 509 -7.44 -21.41 21.33
C HIS A 509 -5.95 -21.07 21.31
N LEU A 510 -5.45 -20.30 22.28
CA LEU A 510 -4.04 -19.94 22.40
C LEU A 510 -3.14 -21.17 22.43
N LYS A 511 -3.41 -22.12 23.33
CA LYS A 511 -2.65 -23.36 23.47
C LYS A 511 -2.66 -24.23 22.21
N ARG A 512 -3.72 -24.14 21.41
CA ARG A 512 -3.87 -24.91 20.17
C ARG A 512 -3.16 -24.26 18.99
N SER A 513 -3.34 -22.94 18.84
CA SER A 513 -3.01 -22.21 17.62
C SER A 513 -1.62 -21.61 17.65
N TYR A 514 -1.07 -21.37 18.84
CA TYR A 514 0.23 -20.72 19.02
C TYR A 514 1.25 -21.67 19.64
N GLY A 515 2.49 -21.55 19.16
CA GLY A 515 3.65 -22.28 19.69
C GLY A 515 4.52 -21.40 20.58
N LEU A 516 4.52 -20.10 20.31
CA LEU A 516 5.33 -19.11 21.01
C LEU A 516 4.50 -17.83 21.20
N ILE A 517 4.54 -17.27 22.41
CA ILE A 517 4.01 -15.95 22.73
C ILE A 517 5.18 -15.11 23.24
N VAL A 518 5.40 -13.92 22.66
CA VAL A 518 6.50 -13.02 22.98
C VAL A 518 5.94 -11.65 23.36
N LEU A 519 6.43 -11.09 24.46
CA LEU A 519 6.14 -9.75 24.94
C LEU A 519 7.39 -8.88 24.79
N HIS A 520 7.21 -7.77 24.08
CA HIS A 520 8.26 -6.83 23.73
C HIS A 520 8.23 -5.61 24.65
N GLY A 521 8.85 -5.73 25.82
CA GLY A 521 8.91 -4.64 26.80
C GLY A 521 9.73 -3.43 26.32
N GLU A 522 10.59 -3.62 25.32
CA GLU A 522 11.34 -2.54 24.66
C GLU A 522 10.48 -1.65 23.76
N LEU A 523 9.30 -2.12 23.34
CA LEU A 523 8.34 -1.31 22.59
C LEU A 523 7.40 -0.53 23.51
N ASP A 524 6.80 -1.24 24.46
CA ASP A 524 5.92 -0.68 25.48
C ASP A 524 5.98 -1.56 26.73
N SER A 525 6.79 -1.14 27.69
CA SER A 525 6.99 -1.88 28.93
C SER A 525 5.72 -1.98 29.80
N GLU A 526 4.83 -0.99 29.71
CA GLU A 526 3.59 -0.98 30.48
C GLU A 526 2.59 -1.97 29.89
N MET A 527 2.38 -1.93 28.57
CA MET A 527 1.51 -2.86 27.88
C MET A 527 2.02 -4.31 27.98
N ALA A 528 3.33 -4.51 27.82
CA ALA A 528 3.95 -5.83 28.02
C ALA A 528 3.69 -6.37 29.43
N LYS A 529 3.80 -5.52 30.47
CA LYS A 529 3.50 -5.93 31.85
C LYS A 529 2.02 -6.31 32.03
N ARG A 530 1.08 -5.56 31.44
CA ARG A 530 -0.36 -5.91 31.47
C ARG A 530 -0.61 -7.27 30.83
N TYR A 531 0.03 -7.56 29.71
CA TYR A 531 -0.04 -8.89 29.09
C TYR A 531 0.57 -9.98 29.97
N GLU A 532 1.71 -9.70 30.62
CA GLU A 532 2.34 -10.63 31.56
C GLU A 532 1.39 -11.01 32.71
N GLU A 533 0.69 -10.04 33.29
CA GLU A 533 -0.32 -10.24 34.34
C GLU A 533 -1.50 -11.11 33.86
N ILE A 534 -1.90 -10.96 32.60
CA ILE A 534 -3.02 -11.71 31.99
C ILE A 534 -2.62 -13.14 31.62
N PHE A 535 -1.40 -13.35 31.13
CA PHE A 535 -0.95 -14.67 30.66
C PHE A 535 -0.41 -15.55 31.79
N THR A 536 0.21 -14.98 32.82
CA THR A 536 0.85 -15.72 33.91
C THR A 536 -0.09 -16.70 34.64
N PRO A 537 -1.35 -16.35 34.97
CA PRO A 537 -2.28 -17.28 35.60
C PRO A 537 -2.58 -18.54 34.75
N LEU A 538 -2.51 -18.43 33.42
CA LEU A 538 -2.81 -19.51 32.49
C LEU A 538 -1.56 -20.34 32.12
N LEU A 539 -0.43 -19.66 31.95
CA LEU A 539 0.78 -20.20 31.30
C LEU A 539 1.95 -20.39 32.27
N GLY A 540 1.83 -19.93 33.52
CA GLY A 540 2.94 -19.83 34.46
C GLY A 540 3.82 -18.60 34.21
N PRO A 541 4.88 -18.39 35.01
CA PRO A 541 5.79 -17.26 34.81
C PRO A 541 6.49 -17.33 33.45
N PRO A 542 6.68 -16.21 32.73
CA PRO A 542 7.41 -16.19 31.47
C PRO A 542 8.90 -16.47 31.69
N VAL A 543 9.58 -16.89 30.63
CA VAL A 543 11.04 -16.81 30.55
C VAL A 543 11.41 -15.37 30.16
N LYS A 544 12.38 -14.77 30.85
CA LYS A 544 12.84 -13.39 30.58
C LYS A 544 14.22 -13.41 29.96
N GLU A 545 14.39 -12.67 28.87
CA GLU A 545 15.66 -12.44 28.16
C GLU A 545 15.75 -10.95 27.82
N ASP A 546 16.60 -10.21 28.54
CA ASP A 546 16.68 -8.74 28.48
C ASP A 546 15.32 -8.05 28.72
N LEU A 547 14.80 -7.33 27.72
CA LEU A 547 13.49 -6.65 27.74
C LEU A 547 12.36 -7.52 27.16
N LEU A 548 12.66 -8.75 26.77
CA LEU A 548 11.71 -9.71 26.21
C LEU A 548 11.21 -10.66 27.30
N SER A 549 9.92 -10.96 27.28
CA SER A 549 9.31 -12.02 28.11
C SER A 549 8.51 -12.96 27.21
N TYR A 550 8.67 -14.27 27.37
CA TYR A 550 8.03 -15.21 26.44
C TYR A 550 7.60 -16.53 27.07
N TRP A 551 6.68 -17.23 26.38
CA TRP A 551 6.25 -18.59 26.71
C TRP A 551 6.36 -19.50 25.50
N VAL A 552 7.06 -20.63 25.65
CA VAL A 552 7.00 -21.74 24.70
C VAL A 552 5.86 -22.65 25.10
N LEU A 553 4.82 -22.70 24.28
CA LEU A 553 3.62 -23.48 24.58
C LEU A 553 3.86 -24.95 24.25
N PRO A 554 3.52 -25.90 25.13
CA PRO A 554 3.66 -27.32 24.80
C PRO A 554 2.78 -27.68 23.61
N LYS A 555 3.21 -28.66 22.82
CA LYS A 555 2.39 -29.18 21.72
C LYS A 555 1.09 -29.75 22.29
N TRP A 556 -0.03 -29.37 21.70
CA TRP A 556 -1.34 -29.87 22.09
C TRP A 556 -1.44 -31.36 21.78
N ASP A 557 -1.37 -32.23 22.79
CA ASP A 557 -1.44 -33.68 22.61
C ASP A 557 -2.84 -34.11 22.09
N ARG A 558 -2.86 -34.99 21.08
CA ARG A 558 -4.09 -35.63 20.57
C ARG A 558 -4.85 -36.37 21.68
N GLN A 559 -4.18 -36.86 22.73
CA GLN A 559 -4.88 -37.49 23.85
C GLN A 559 -5.81 -36.53 24.60
N GLN A 560 -5.41 -35.27 24.79
CA GLN A 560 -6.26 -34.23 25.37
C GLN A 560 -7.46 -33.90 24.46
N LYS A 561 -7.28 -34.01 23.13
CA LYS A 561 -8.38 -33.84 22.16
C LYS A 561 -9.46 -34.91 22.36
N ASN A 562 -9.08 -36.17 22.59
CA ASN A 562 -10.05 -37.26 22.75
C ASN A 562 -10.81 -37.17 24.09
N GLN A 563 -10.16 -36.71 25.17
CA GLN A 563 -10.85 -36.46 26.45
C GLN A 563 -11.87 -35.32 26.36
N LEU A 564 -11.57 -34.25 25.60
CA LEU A 564 -12.49 -33.13 25.40
C LEU A 564 -13.64 -33.43 24.42
N VAL A 565 -13.41 -34.29 23.41
CA VAL A 565 -14.44 -34.71 22.46
C VAL A 565 -15.38 -35.75 23.09
N SER A 566 -14.87 -36.58 24.01
CA SER A 566 -15.67 -37.55 24.79
C SER A 566 -16.66 -36.91 25.78
N GLN A 567 -16.58 -35.60 26.03
CA GLN A 567 -17.49 -34.87 26.93
C GLN A 567 -18.51 -33.98 26.20
N LYS A 568 -18.57 -34.06 24.86
CA LYS A 568 -19.43 -33.20 24.06
C LYS A 568 -20.33 -34.02 23.14
N ASP A 569 -21.36 -34.61 23.73
CA ASP A 569 -22.67 -34.72 23.08
C ASP A 569 -23.24 -33.30 22.96
N LEU A 570 -22.64 -32.49 22.07
CA LEU A 570 -23.18 -31.17 21.75
C LEU A 570 -24.54 -31.42 21.09
N SER A 571 -25.60 -30.94 21.73
CA SER A 571 -26.89 -30.90 21.06
C SER A 571 -26.74 -30.12 19.73
N PRO A 572 -27.45 -30.49 18.66
CA PRO A 572 -27.38 -29.82 17.34
C PRO A 572 -27.49 -28.28 17.41
N CYS A 573 -28.09 -27.77 18.48
CA CYS A 573 -28.31 -26.36 18.72
C CYS A 573 -27.12 -25.57 19.29
N GLU A 574 -26.06 -26.22 19.79
CA GLU A 574 -24.90 -25.51 20.37
C GLU A 574 -23.86 -25.08 19.34
N ASP A 575 -23.82 -25.68 18.14
CA ASP A 575 -22.85 -25.35 17.07
C ASP A 575 -23.50 -24.62 15.87
N VAL A 576 -24.67 -24.01 16.11
CA VAL A 576 -25.45 -23.27 15.10
C VAL A 576 -24.64 -22.24 14.30
N PRO A 577 -23.73 -21.42 14.88
CA PRO A 577 -22.93 -20.48 14.10
C PRO A 577 -22.00 -21.14 13.06
N ARG A 578 -21.44 -22.32 13.39
CA ARG A 578 -20.60 -23.10 12.46
C ARG A 578 -21.43 -23.78 11.37
N ASN A 579 -22.65 -24.19 11.70
CA ASN A 579 -23.54 -24.84 10.76
C ASN A 579 -24.13 -23.82 9.76
N LEU A 580 -24.36 -22.57 10.19
CA LEU A 580 -24.75 -21.46 9.32
C LEU A 580 -23.75 -21.24 8.17
N SER A 581 -22.44 -21.16 8.47
CA SER A 581 -21.42 -20.96 7.43
C SER A 581 -21.28 -22.18 6.51
N LYS A 582 -21.44 -23.40 7.04
CA LYS A 582 -21.47 -24.63 6.23
C LYS A 582 -22.68 -24.69 5.30
N MET A 583 -23.84 -24.18 5.72
CA MET A 583 -25.01 -24.08 4.85
C MET A 583 -24.79 -23.12 3.69
N GLY A 584 -24.04 -22.03 3.91
CA GLY A 584 -23.64 -21.11 2.85
C GLY A 584 -22.89 -21.78 1.69
N GLN A 585 -22.15 -22.86 2.00
CA GLN A 585 -21.34 -23.61 1.03
C GLN A 585 -22.11 -24.71 0.30
N ILE A 586 -23.33 -25.07 0.72
CA ILE A 586 -24.10 -26.20 0.19
C ILE A 586 -25.36 -25.67 -0.51
N SER A 587 -25.27 -25.35 -1.81
CA SER A 587 -26.38 -24.75 -2.58
C SER A 587 -27.34 -25.77 -3.23
N SER A 588 -27.68 -26.88 -2.56
CA SER A 588 -28.56 -27.91 -3.16
C SER A 588 -29.64 -28.44 -2.20
N GLU A 589 -30.61 -29.17 -2.76
CA GLU A 589 -31.71 -29.83 -2.03
C GLU A 589 -31.24 -30.73 -0.87
N ALA A 590 -29.96 -31.14 -0.87
CA ALA A 590 -29.33 -31.88 0.21
C ALA A 590 -29.30 -31.13 1.56
N SER A 591 -29.53 -29.82 1.55
CA SER A 591 -29.53 -28.98 2.75
C SER A 591 -30.87 -28.91 3.49
N LYS A 592 -31.98 -29.45 2.92
CA LYS A 592 -33.32 -29.40 3.54
C LYS A 592 -33.40 -30.03 4.95
N PRO A 593 -32.75 -31.17 5.25
CA PRO A 593 -32.79 -31.77 6.59
C PRO A 593 -32.07 -30.89 7.63
N LEU A 594 -30.86 -30.42 7.31
CA LEU A 594 -30.07 -29.54 8.18
C LEU A 594 -30.77 -28.18 8.39
N PHE A 595 -31.43 -27.67 7.35
CA PHE A 595 -32.25 -26.46 7.44
C PHE A 595 -33.41 -26.64 8.43
N ASN A 596 -34.14 -27.75 8.34
CA ASN A 596 -35.23 -28.06 9.26
C ASN A 596 -34.73 -28.29 10.70
N GLU A 597 -33.55 -28.89 10.85
CA GLU A 597 -32.89 -29.10 12.13
C GLU A 597 -32.47 -27.77 12.78
N LEU A 598 -31.85 -26.85 12.04
CA LEU A 598 -31.51 -25.52 12.53
C LEU A 598 -32.74 -24.65 12.84
N LEU A 599 -33.84 -24.85 12.13
CA LEU A 599 -35.13 -24.23 12.43
C LEU A 599 -35.78 -24.77 13.70
N SER A 600 -35.37 -25.95 14.18
CA SER A 600 -35.80 -26.49 15.48
C SER A 600 -35.07 -25.81 16.66
N CYS A 601 -33.90 -25.20 16.40
CA CYS A 601 -33.10 -24.41 17.36
C CYS A 601 -33.37 -22.89 17.26
N SER A 602 -34.63 -22.47 17.07
CA SER A 602 -34.98 -21.13 16.56
C SER A 602 -34.33 -19.95 17.31
N SER A 603 -34.26 -19.99 18.64
CA SER A 603 -33.70 -18.90 19.45
C SER A 603 -32.18 -18.71 19.28
N GLN A 604 -31.40 -19.81 19.26
CA GLN A 604 -29.94 -19.73 19.07
C GLN A 604 -29.60 -19.38 17.62
N THR A 605 -30.36 -19.89 16.64
CA THR A 605 -30.22 -19.55 15.23
C THR A 605 -30.55 -18.09 14.97
N ALA A 606 -31.57 -17.54 15.64
CA ALA A 606 -31.89 -16.12 15.54
C ALA A 606 -30.72 -15.26 16.07
N LYS A 607 -30.15 -15.58 17.24
CA LYS A 607 -28.96 -14.89 17.79
C LYS A 607 -27.74 -14.99 16.88
N ALA A 608 -27.49 -16.15 16.28
CA ALA A 608 -26.40 -16.32 15.33
C ALA A 608 -26.63 -15.47 14.07
N CYS A 609 -27.86 -15.42 13.57
CA CYS A 609 -28.24 -14.57 12.44
C CYS A 609 -28.16 -13.07 12.73
N MET A 610 -28.36 -12.65 13.99
CA MET A 610 -28.14 -11.27 14.40
C MET A 610 -26.69 -10.83 14.20
N MET A 611 -25.72 -11.74 14.45
CA MET A 611 -24.30 -11.45 14.26
C MET A 611 -23.88 -11.65 12.80
N GLN A 612 -24.35 -12.72 12.15
CA GLN A 612 -23.94 -13.07 10.80
C GLN A 612 -24.52 -12.07 9.77
N GLY A 613 -25.81 -11.71 9.88
CA GLY A 613 -26.47 -10.85 8.89
C GLY A 613 -25.97 -9.40 8.84
N LEU A 614 -25.07 -8.98 9.73
CA LEU A 614 -24.40 -7.68 9.68
C LEU A 614 -23.05 -7.71 8.97
N LYS A 615 -22.54 -8.90 8.61
CA LYS A 615 -21.27 -9.02 7.91
C LYS A 615 -21.46 -8.82 6.41
N GLU A 616 -20.55 -8.07 5.80
CA GLU A 616 -20.57 -7.78 4.36
C GLU A 616 -20.37 -9.04 3.51
N ASP A 617 -19.64 -10.03 4.02
CA ASP A 617 -19.28 -11.29 3.36
C ASP A 617 -20.33 -12.41 3.52
N THR A 618 -21.48 -12.13 4.13
CA THR A 618 -22.56 -13.12 4.29
C THR A 618 -22.95 -13.71 2.94
N SER A 619 -23.02 -15.04 2.78
CA SER A 619 -23.44 -15.64 1.50
C SER A 619 -24.93 -15.41 1.21
N THR A 620 -25.37 -15.51 -0.05
CA THR A 620 -26.80 -15.38 -0.40
C THR A 620 -27.68 -16.38 0.36
N ALA A 621 -27.20 -17.61 0.55
CA ALA A 621 -27.91 -18.66 1.26
C ALA A 621 -28.01 -18.36 2.77
N GLU A 622 -26.95 -17.85 3.39
CA GLU A 622 -26.95 -17.40 4.78
C GLU A 622 -27.89 -16.21 4.99
N ALA A 623 -27.83 -15.21 4.11
CA ALA A 623 -28.70 -14.04 4.17
C ALA A 623 -30.17 -14.44 4.07
N LEU A 624 -30.50 -15.37 3.17
CA LEU A 624 -31.85 -15.91 3.01
C LEU A 624 -32.31 -16.71 4.24
N LEU A 625 -31.43 -17.56 4.79
CA LEU A 625 -31.70 -18.31 6.02
C LEU A 625 -31.96 -17.35 7.18
N CYS A 626 -31.12 -16.33 7.34
CA CYS A 626 -31.27 -15.35 8.41
C CYS A 626 -32.53 -14.50 8.28
N ALA A 627 -32.89 -14.07 7.07
CA ALA A 627 -34.16 -13.41 6.84
C ALA A 627 -35.35 -14.31 7.23
N LYS A 628 -35.32 -15.61 6.87
CA LYS A 628 -36.38 -16.58 7.22
C LYS A 628 -36.46 -16.88 8.71
N VAL A 629 -35.31 -17.04 9.37
CA VAL A 629 -35.22 -17.30 10.82
C VAL A 629 -35.74 -16.10 11.59
N LEU A 630 -35.26 -14.89 11.29
CA LEU A 630 -35.71 -13.66 11.97
C LEU A 630 -37.19 -13.38 11.69
N ARG A 631 -37.72 -13.72 10.50
CA ARG A 631 -39.16 -13.64 10.22
C ARG A 631 -40.01 -14.56 11.11
N LYS A 632 -39.48 -15.73 11.49
CA LYS A 632 -40.17 -16.73 12.33
C LYS A 632 -39.98 -16.43 13.81
N GLU A 633 -38.78 -16.00 14.21
CA GLU A 633 -38.35 -15.80 15.60
C GLU A 633 -37.79 -14.38 15.80
N PRO A 634 -38.65 -13.37 16.01
CA PRO A 634 -38.23 -11.99 16.22
C PRO A 634 -37.26 -11.81 17.38
N GLN A 635 -36.22 -11.00 17.18
CA GLN A 635 -35.31 -10.59 18.26
C GLN A 635 -35.41 -9.09 18.53
N SER A 636 -35.08 -8.68 19.76
CA SER A 636 -34.87 -7.27 20.06
C SER A 636 -33.74 -6.73 19.16
N ASN A 637 -34.04 -5.71 18.34
CA ASN A 637 -33.14 -5.05 17.39
C ASN A 637 -32.85 -5.80 16.07
N ASP A 638 -33.60 -6.85 15.73
CA ASP A 638 -33.40 -7.53 14.44
C ASP A 638 -33.64 -6.68 13.20
N ILE A 639 -34.34 -5.56 13.36
CA ILE A 639 -34.62 -4.60 12.30
C ILE A 639 -33.36 -3.99 11.69
N GLU A 640 -32.30 -3.77 12.47
CA GLU A 640 -31.01 -3.25 11.95
C GLU A 640 -30.34 -4.27 11.02
N VAL A 641 -30.40 -5.54 11.41
CA VAL A 641 -29.88 -6.66 10.61
C VAL A 641 -30.70 -6.82 9.33
N LEU A 642 -32.03 -6.73 9.43
CA LEU A 642 -32.91 -6.79 8.27
C LEU A 642 -32.67 -5.61 7.30
N ILE A 643 -32.48 -4.38 7.81
CA ILE A 643 -32.13 -3.23 6.97
C ILE A 643 -30.76 -3.45 6.30
N HIS A 644 -29.77 -3.97 7.03
CA HIS A 644 -28.47 -4.29 6.46
C HIS A 644 -28.60 -5.33 5.33
N LEU A 645 -29.38 -6.40 5.54
CA LEU A 645 -29.63 -7.44 4.54
C LEU A 645 -30.41 -6.93 3.30
N LEU A 646 -31.09 -5.78 3.35
CA LEU A 646 -31.72 -5.19 2.15
C LEU A 646 -30.70 -4.70 1.11
N ARG A 647 -29.45 -4.39 1.53
CA ARG A 647 -28.34 -4.01 0.63
C ARG A 647 -28.00 -5.08 -0.39
N ARG A 648 -28.33 -6.34 -0.09
CA ARG A 648 -28.06 -7.51 -0.94
C ARG A 648 -28.84 -7.40 -2.25
N ASN A 649 -28.18 -7.67 -3.38
CA ASN A 649 -28.78 -7.49 -4.72
C ASN A 649 -29.75 -8.61 -5.11
N GLU A 650 -29.70 -9.73 -4.40
CA GLU A 650 -30.46 -10.94 -4.71
C GLU A 650 -31.94 -10.75 -4.35
N GLN A 651 -32.81 -10.75 -5.36
CA GLN A 651 -34.25 -10.49 -5.20
C GLN A 651 -34.90 -11.40 -4.16
N VAL A 652 -34.49 -12.67 -4.11
CA VAL A 652 -35.05 -13.67 -3.17
C VAL A 652 -34.77 -13.30 -1.71
N VAL A 653 -33.59 -12.75 -1.41
CA VAL A 653 -33.22 -12.28 -0.07
C VAL A 653 -34.05 -11.05 0.28
N ARG A 654 -34.09 -10.05 -0.61
CA ARG A 654 -34.87 -8.81 -0.41
C ARG A 654 -36.34 -9.11 -0.12
N MET A 655 -36.95 -10.04 -0.87
CA MET A 655 -38.33 -10.45 -0.67
C MET A 655 -38.57 -11.03 0.73
N GLU A 656 -37.71 -11.92 1.20
CA GLU A 656 -37.84 -12.50 2.55
C GLU A 656 -37.61 -11.47 3.65
N VAL A 657 -36.63 -10.58 3.46
CA VAL A 657 -36.36 -9.47 4.39
C VAL A 657 -37.55 -8.53 4.50
N ILE A 658 -38.19 -8.15 3.38
CA ILE A 658 -39.43 -7.34 3.40
C ILE A 658 -40.53 -8.04 4.21
N GLN A 659 -40.71 -9.34 4.02
CA GLN A 659 -41.70 -10.11 4.78
C GLN A 659 -41.38 -10.17 6.28
N ALA A 660 -40.10 -10.20 6.64
CA ALA A 660 -39.66 -10.09 8.04
C ALA A 660 -39.95 -8.70 8.62
N ILE A 661 -39.60 -7.63 7.89
CA ILE A 661 -39.80 -6.22 8.30
C ILE A 661 -41.28 -5.91 8.52
N LYS A 662 -42.18 -6.43 7.67
CA LYS A 662 -43.64 -6.25 7.83
C LYS A 662 -44.18 -6.77 9.18
N LYS A 663 -43.46 -7.63 9.87
CA LYS A 663 -43.85 -8.13 11.20
C LYS A 663 -43.25 -7.32 12.35
N ARG A 664 -42.68 -6.14 12.09
CA ARG A 664 -42.04 -5.30 13.10
C ARG A 664 -42.72 -3.96 13.25
N GLN A 665 -42.71 -3.44 14.47
CA GLN A 665 -42.99 -2.04 14.72
C GLN A 665 -41.75 -1.21 14.36
N LEU A 666 -41.90 -0.30 13.40
CA LEU A 666 -40.80 0.55 12.94
C LEU A 666 -40.78 1.85 13.72
N SER A 667 -39.64 2.15 14.36
CA SER A 667 -39.33 3.46 14.91
C SER A 667 -39.26 4.51 13.79
N PRO A 668 -39.38 5.81 14.11
CA PRO A 668 -39.17 6.87 13.13
C PRO A 668 -37.81 6.78 12.41
N ASP A 669 -36.74 6.43 13.14
CA ASP A 669 -35.39 6.26 12.56
C ASP A 669 -35.34 5.10 11.56
N HIS A 670 -35.94 3.94 11.89
CA HIS A 670 -36.00 2.80 10.96
C HIS A 670 -36.75 3.16 9.67
N ARG A 671 -37.85 3.93 9.78
CA ARG A 671 -38.60 4.41 8.62
C ARG A 671 -37.77 5.34 7.75
N GLN A 672 -37.03 6.27 8.36
CA GLN A 672 -36.16 7.20 7.64
C GLN A 672 -35.02 6.47 6.91
N ARG A 673 -34.38 5.48 7.56
CA ARG A 673 -33.36 4.64 6.93
C ARG A 673 -33.92 3.86 5.73
N LEU A 674 -35.09 3.23 5.88
CA LEU A 674 -35.77 2.53 4.79
C LEU A 674 -36.16 3.47 3.64
N GLU A 675 -36.60 4.70 3.93
CA GLU A 675 -36.88 5.72 2.92
C GLU A 675 -35.60 6.17 2.20
N ARG A 676 -34.47 6.32 2.91
CA ARG A 676 -33.18 6.65 2.30
C ARG A 676 -32.75 5.56 1.32
N PHE A 677 -32.78 4.30 1.76
CA PHE A 677 -32.51 3.15 0.90
C PHE A 677 -33.39 3.13 -0.35
N TYR A 678 -34.68 3.45 -0.17
CA TYR A 678 -35.62 3.56 -1.27
C TYR A 678 -35.22 4.65 -2.29
N ARG A 679 -34.76 5.81 -1.84
CA ARG A 679 -34.37 6.94 -2.71
C ARG A 679 -33.03 6.72 -3.41
N GLU A 680 -32.06 6.15 -2.70
CA GLU A 680 -30.67 6.05 -3.15
C GLU A 680 -30.41 4.80 -4.01
N GLU A 681 -31.01 3.64 -3.69
CA GLU A 681 -30.65 2.36 -4.32
C GLU A 681 -31.59 1.89 -5.47
N ARG A 682 -32.59 2.70 -5.86
CA ARG A 682 -33.48 2.46 -7.03
C ARG A 682 -34.05 1.03 -7.11
N ILE A 683 -34.70 0.52 -6.06
CA ILE A 683 -35.42 -0.77 -6.09
C ILE A 683 -36.92 -0.52 -6.32
N PRO A 684 -37.44 -0.56 -7.57
CA PRO A 684 -38.80 -0.10 -7.87
C PRO A 684 -39.88 -1.00 -7.24
N ASP A 685 -39.59 -2.29 -7.12
CA ASP A 685 -40.50 -3.30 -6.55
C ASP A 685 -40.67 -3.15 -5.03
N LEU A 686 -39.67 -2.61 -4.34
CA LEU A 686 -39.71 -2.38 -2.89
C LEU A 686 -40.85 -1.41 -2.52
N LYS A 687 -41.01 -0.36 -3.33
CA LYS A 687 -42.07 0.65 -3.15
C LYS A 687 -43.45 0.04 -3.23
N ARG A 688 -43.70 -0.79 -4.25
CA ARG A 688 -45.01 -1.43 -4.46
C ARG A 688 -45.35 -2.37 -3.31
N GLN A 689 -44.36 -3.04 -2.73
CA GLN A 689 -44.58 -4.01 -1.66
C GLN A 689 -44.63 -3.41 -0.26
N LEU A 690 -44.00 -2.25 -0.03
CA LEU A 690 -44.07 -1.49 1.22
C LEU A 690 -45.11 -0.37 1.18
N GLN A 691 -45.75 -0.12 0.04
CA GLN A 691 -46.90 0.78 -0.09
C GLN A 691 -48.01 0.35 0.88
N GLY A 692 -48.29 1.20 1.87
CA GLY A 692 -49.24 0.95 2.97
C GLY A 692 -48.59 0.64 4.32
N PHE A 693 -47.29 0.34 4.38
CA PHE A 693 -46.56 0.04 5.63
C PHE A 693 -45.75 1.23 6.17
N ILE A 694 -45.24 2.07 5.29
CA ILE A 694 -44.61 3.34 5.64
C ILE A 694 -45.66 4.42 5.31
N PRO A 695 -46.27 5.09 6.31
CA PRO A 695 -47.17 6.19 6.03
C PRO A 695 -46.40 7.24 5.22
N PRO A 696 -47.03 7.88 4.21
CA PRO A 696 -46.38 8.92 3.44
C PRO A 696 -45.82 9.95 4.42
N SER A 697 -44.51 10.20 4.35
CA SER A 697 -43.89 11.29 5.09
C SER A 697 -44.69 12.56 4.76
N ALA A 698 -45.13 13.28 5.80
CA ALA A 698 -45.79 14.56 5.60
C ALA A 698 -44.91 15.41 4.65
N PRO A 699 -45.49 16.02 3.60
CA PRO A 699 -44.73 16.82 2.67
C PRO A 699 -43.93 17.87 3.47
N LYS A 700 -42.60 17.83 3.33
CA LYS A 700 -41.70 18.85 3.88
C LYS A 700 -41.73 20.09 3.03
#